data_AF-A0A4Y1QKH3-F1
#
_entry.id   AF-A0A4Y1QKH3-F1
#
_cell.length_a   1.000
_cell.length_b   1.000
_cell.length_c   1.000
_cell.angle_alpha   90.00
_cell.angle_beta   90.00
_cell.angle_gamma   90.00
#
_symmetry.space_group_name_H-M   'P 1'
#
loop_
_entity.id
_entity.type
_entity.pdbx_description
1 polymer ?
#
loop_
_entity_poly.entity_id
_entity_poly.type
_entity_poly.pdbx_seq_one_letter_code
_entity_poly.pdbx_strand_id
1 'polypeptide(L)'
;MVNDLSSFPLILLGIMEGKTQVLIPTVKLGSQGLEVSRLGFGCRGLSGKYNSPLSHEAGCSVIKEAFERGITFFDTSDIYGQNHDNEILVGKALKQLPREKVQLATKFGTFMLNGVTVGVKGTPEYVRACCEASLKRLAVSYIDLYYQHRVDVSVPIEDTVSMFPFLILSLYLDGYMNIYVFCFEFYVYVRNIEELKKLVNEGKIRYIGLSEASVDTISRGHAVHPITAVQMEYSLWSREIENEITQLCRKLGIGIVSYSPLGRGLFGGKAVVEILPADCLLSKHPRFNGENLEKNKLLYSKLATLAAKHACTAPQLALAWLLHHGNDIIPIPGTTKVKNLDTILTKEDLKEICDAVKIDEVRGDREFEFLTISSYTLGLLRMEDKPQIQMPLVKLGSQGLEVSRLGFGCGGLSGIYSGNKAPLFDEAACSVIEEAFNRVLKQLPRENVQLATKFGIVMSDNYQFGVRGPLNILKRLDVNYIDLYYQHRVDVSVPIEDTMGELKKLVNEGKIRYIGLSEASVDTIRRAHAVHPITAVQMEYSLWCREIENEIIPLCRQLGIGIVSYSPLGRGFFGGKAVVESLSADSLLYTHPRFNGDNLEKNKLLYGKLANLAAKHACTVPQLALAWLLHQDNYIVPIPGTTQVKNLDINIRSLDVMLTEEDLKEICDAVPIDEVCGDREFALFAKFVWHYANTPAKLGFGCGGLSGIYNAPLSHEAGCSVIKEAFSRGITFFDTSDIYGDNHDNEIMVGKALKQLPREKVQLATKFGIISSDGFQFGVNGTPEYVRTCCEASLKRLDVNYIDLYYQHRIDVSVPIEDTMGELKKLVNEGKIRYIGLSEASADTISRAHAVHPITAVQMEYSLWTREIENEIIPLCRKLGIGIASYSPLGRGFFGGKAVLESLPADSLLSMHPRFNGENLEKNKLLYNKLANLAAKHACTAPQLALAWLLHQGSHIIPIPGTTKVKNLDINIGSLDVKLTEEDLKEICDAVPIDEVGGEREYEVFSKYVWNFANTPSK
;
A
#
# COMPACT_ATOMS: atom_id res chain seq x y z
N MET A 1 -52.58 -28.60 56.69
CA MET A 1 -52.05 -29.42 55.59
C MET A 1 -51.91 -28.51 54.38
N VAL A 2 -50.81 -28.49 53.62
CA VAL A 2 -49.42 -28.94 53.88
C VAL A 2 -48.50 -27.90 53.23
N ASN A 3 -47.31 -27.72 53.79
CA ASN A 3 -46.29 -26.81 53.28
C ASN A 3 -45.71 -27.30 51.94
N ASP A 4 -45.75 -26.49 50.90
CA ASP A 4 -44.60 -26.25 50.04
C ASP A 4 -44.71 -24.85 49.40
N LEU A 5 -43.62 -24.09 49.43
CA LEU A 5 -43.48 -22.75 48.83
C LEU A 5 -42.15 -22.61 48.06
N SER A 6 -41.45 -23.72 47.82
CA SER A 6 -40.11 -23.73 47.20
C SER A 6 -40.10 -23.48 45.68
N SER A 7 -41.27 -23.36 45.04
CA SER A 7 -41.45 -23.49 43.59
C SER A 7 -41.87 -22.22 42.85
N PHE A 8 -41.97 -21.06 43.50
CA PHE A 8 -42.19 -19.77 42.83
C PHE A 8 -40.85 -19.03 42.60
N PRO A 9 -40.47 -18.70 41.34
CA PRO A 9 -39.22 -18.01 41.04
C PRO A 9 -39.26 -16.51 41.43
N LEU A 10 -38.08 -15.88 41.50
CA LEU A 10 -37.82 -14.52 42.05
C LEU A 10 -38.60 -13.34 41.43
N ILE A 11 -39.44 -13.58 40.42
CA ILE A 11 -40.17 -12.57 39.63
C ILE A 11 -40.92 -11.56 40.52
N LEU A 12 -41.54 -12.02 41.62
CA LEU A 12 -42.33 -11.17 42.52
C LEU A 12 -41.50 -10.22 43.40
N LEU A 13 -40.21 -10.47 43.63
CA LEU A 13 -39.35 -9.56 44.39
C LEU A 13 -38.92 -8.35 43.56
N GLY A 14 -38.56 -8.55 42.29
CA GLY A 14 -38.16 -7.45 41.39
C GLY A 14 -39.29 -6.44 41.10
N ILE A 15 -40.55 -6.91 41.12
CA ILE A 15 -41.74 -6.06 40.92
C ILE A 15 -41.90 -5.02 42.04
N MET A 16 -41.40 -5.29 43.26
CA MET A 16 -41.52 -4.36 44.40
C MET A 16 -40.51 -3.20 44.39
N GLU A 17 -39.46 -3.25 43.56
CA GLU A 17 -38.47 -2.16 43.42
C GLU A 17 -38.61 -1.35 42.11
N GLY A 18 -39.60 -1.65 41.27
CA GLY A 18 -39.89 -0.89 40.05
C GLY A 18 -38.84 -1.02 38.92
N LYS A 19 -37.84 -1.91 39.07
CA LYS A 19 -36.87 -2.23 38.03
C LYS A 19 -37.28 -3.49 37.27
N THR A 20 -37.99 -3.33 36.16
CA THR A 20 -38.27 -4.42 35.22
C THR A 20 -36.97 -4.83 34.51
N GLN A 21 -36.26 -5.82 35.05
CA GLN A 21 -35.00 -6.30 34.51
C GLN A 21 -35.25 -7.11 33.22
N VAL A 22 -34.89 -6.55 32.07
CA VAL A 22 -34.96 -7.23 30.77
C VAL A 22 -33.99 -8.41 30.80
N LEU A 23 -34.51 -9.63 30.57
CA LEU A 23 -33.69 -10.82 30.48
C LEU A 23 -33.04 -10.88 29.10
N ILE A 24 -31.75 -10.53 29.02
CA ILE A 24 -30.97 -10.70 27.78
C ILE A 24 -30.75 -12.21 27.55
N PRO A 25 -31.25 -12.79 26.45
CA PRO A 25 -31.09 -14.21 26.21
C PRO A 25 -29.65 -14.52 25.76
N THR A 26 -29.22 -15.76 25.98
CA THR A 26 -27.94 -16.29 25.48
C THR A 26 -28.14 -16.96 24.12
N VAL A 27 -27.22 -16.77 23.18
CA VAL A 27 -27.20 -17.43 21.86
C VAL A 27 -25.85 -18.06 21.55
N LYS A 28 -25.84 -19.05 20.67
CA LYS A 28 -24.62 -19.67 20.14
C LYS A 28 -24.04 -18.82 19.01
N LEU A 29 -22.85 -18.29 19.21
CA LEU A 29 -22.10 -17.57 18.19
C LEU A 29 -21.42 -18.59 17.27
N GLY A 30 -22.19 -19.07 16.29
CA GLY A 30 -21.80 -20.14 15.38
C GLY A 30 -21.98 -21.54 15.97
N SER A 31 -21.48 -22.52 15.22
CA SER A 31 -21.61 -23.97 15.50
C SER A 31 -20.70 -24.48 16.61
N GLN A 32 -19.63 -23.76 16.94
CA GLN A 32 -18.54 -24.24 17.79
C GLN A 32 -18.84 -24.24 19.30
N GLY A 33 -20.02 -23.75 19.72
CA GLY A 33 -20.47 -23.82 21.11
C GLY A 33 -20.07 -22.63 22.00
N LEU A 34 -19.52 -21.56 21.42
CA LEU A 34 -19.39 -20.28 22.13
C LEU A 34 -20.78 -19.68 22.38
N GLU A 35 -21.21 -19.65 23.64
CA GLU A 35 -22.47 -19.03 24.07
C GLU A 35 -22.23 -17.62 24.63
N VAL A 36 -22.98 -16.64 24.12
CA VAL A 36 -22.83 -15.20 24.38
C VAL A 36 -24.19 -14.52 24.60
N SER A 37 -24.23 -13.38 25.28
CA SER A 37 -25.42 -12.54 25.34
C SER A 37 -25.85 -12.09 23.93
N ARG A 38 -27.16 -12.18 23.63
CA ARG A 38 -27.79 -11.86 22.32
C ARG A 38 -27.42 -10.48 21.78
N LEU A 39 -27.15 -9.55 22.70
CA LEU A 39 -26.56 -8.23 22.50
C LEU A 39 -25.19 -8.22 23.19
N GLY A 40 -24.14 -7.76 22.52
CA GLY A 40 -22.81 -7.53 23.09
C GLY A 40 -22.50 -6.05 23.30
N PHE A 41 -21.32 -5.75 23.84
CA PHE A 41 -20.87 -4.37 24.08
C PHE A 41 -19.50 -4.08 23.45
N GLY A 42 -19.44 -3.04 22.61
CA GLY A 42 -18.21 -2.58 21.95
C GLY A 42 -17.42 -1.58 22.79
N CYS A 43 -16.35 -2.02 23.44
CA CYS A 43 -15.56 -1.23 24.40
C CYS A 43 -14.80 -0.04 23.78
N ARG A 44 -14.63 0.00 22.45
CA ARG A 44 -13.84 1.02 21.72
C ARG A 44 -14.15 2.46 22.11
N GLY A 45 -15.42 2.79 22.37
CA GLY A 45 -15.85 4.14 22.74
C GLY A 45 -15.28 4.62 24.09
N LEU A 46 -14.93 3.72 25.01
CA LEU A 46 -14.48 4.06 26.35
C LEU A 46 -13.11 4.77 26.37
N SER A 47 -12.21 4.42 25.46
CA SER A 47 -10.85 5.00 25.35
C SER A 47 -10.70 6.03 24.21
N GLY A 48 -11.83 6.49 23.65
CA GLY A 48 -11.89 7.57 22.66
C GLY A 48 -11.50 7.19 21.21
N LYS A 49 -12.30 7.69 20.25
CA LYS A 49 -11.89 7.90 18.85
C LYS A 49 -12.86 8.86 18.11
N TYR A 50 -14.16 8.64 18.27
CA TYR A 50 -15.23 9.52 17.73
C TYR A 50 -15.88 10.38 18.83
N ASN A 51 -15.29 10.34 20.02
CA ASN A 51 -15.74 10.95 21.26
C ASN A 51 -14.52 11.07 22.20
N SER A 52 -14.61 11.95 23.20
CA SER A 52 -13.61 12.05 24.26
C SER A 52 -13.49 10.72 25.05
N PRO A 53 -12.28 10.29 25.45
CA PRO A 53 -12.11 9.13 26.30
C PRO A 53 -12.74 9.35 27.69
N LEU A 54 -13.12 8.26 28.35
CA LEU A 54 -13.50 8.25 29.77
C LEU A 54 -12.27 8.04 30.65
N SER A 55 -12.39 8.37 31.94
CA SER A 55 -11.47 7.83 32.94
C SER A 55 -11.65 6.31 33.06
N HIS A 56 -10.61 5.59 33.48
CA HIS A 56 -10.74 4.14 33.72
C HIS A 56 -11.87 3.80 34.69
N GLU A 57 -12.09 4.63 35.71
CA GLU A 57 -13.15 4.45 36.71
C GLU A 57 -14.54 4.54 36.06
N ALA A 58 -14.82 5.61 35.30
CA ALA A 58 -16.09 5.75 34.59
C ALA A 58 -16.29 4.63 33.55
N GLY A 59 -15.23 4.23 32.84
CA GLY A 59 -15.27 3.10 31.92
C GLY A 59 -15.53 1.75 32.60
N CYS A 60 -14.93 1.50 33.77
CA CYS A 60 -15.21 0.31 34.57
C CYS A 60 -16.67 0.28 35.03
N SER A 61 -17.21 1.40 35.49
CA SER A 61 -18.61 1.52 35.89
C SER A 61 -19.57 1.23 34.74
N VAL A 62 -19.30 1.70 33.51
CA VAL A 62 -20.11 1.37 32.32
C VAL A 62 -20.06 -0.11 31.96
N ILE A 63 -18.87 -0.75 32.03
CA ILE A 63 -18.72 -2.20 31.79
C ILE A 63 -19.45 -3.01 32.86
N LYS A 64 -19.36 -2.61 34.13
CA LYS A 64 -20.05 -3.25 35.25
C LYS A 64 -21.56 -3.15 35.12
N GLU A 65 -22.09 -1.96 34.84
CA GLU A 65 -23.53 -1.72 34.63
C GLU A 65 -24.07 -2.54 33.45
N ALA A 66 -23.30 -2.69 32.36
CA ALA A 66 -23.66 -3.56 31.25
C ALA A 66 -23.74 -5.04 31.68
N PHE A 67 -22.79 -5.51 32.50
CA PHE A 67 -22.80 -6.87 33.05
C PHE A 67 -23.96 -7.12 34.02
N GLU A 68 -24.24 -6.20 34.94
CA GLU A 68 -25.36 -6.30 35.90
C GLU A 68 -26.74 -6.30 35.21
N ARG A 69 -26.80 -5.82 33.96
CA ARG A 69 -27.98 -5.88 33.09
C ARG A 69 -27.99 -7.06 32.10
N GLY A 70 -27.03 -7.98 32.21
CA GLY A 70 -27.00 -9.24 31.45
C GLY A 70 -26.20 -9.21 30.14
N ILE A 71 -25.46 -8.13 29.83
CA ILE A 71 -24.50 -8.16 28.71
C ILE A 71 -23.23 -8.85 29.19
N THR A 72 -22.98 -10.05 28.70
CA THR A 72 -21.82 -10.87 29.08
C THR A 72 -20.70 -10.84 28.04
N PHE A 73 -21.01 -10.47 26.79
CA PHE A 73 -20.08 -10.44 25.67
C PHE A 73 -19.48 -9.03 25.46
N PHE A 74 -18.17 -8.90 25.68
CA PHE A 74 -17.44 -7.62 25.59
C PHE A 74 -16.35 -7.67 24.52
N ASP A 75 -16.36 -6.70 23.60
CA ASP A 75 -15.44 -6.62 22.46
C ASP A 75 -14.46 -5.45 22.59
N THR A 76 -13.16 -5.74 22.55
CA THR A 76 -12.05 -4.77 22.61
C THR A 76 -10.97 -5.08 21.56
N SER A 77 -9.80 -4.45 21.61
CA SER A 77 -8.63 -4.70 20.77
C SER A 77 -7.38 -4.07 21.37
N ASP A 78 -6.23 -4.70 21.15
CA ASP A 78 -4.90 -4.14 21.42
C ASP A 78 -4.69 -2.70 20.90
N ILE A 79 -5.19 -2.33 19.72
CA ILE A 79 -5.01 -1.00 19.10
C ILE A 79 -6.07 0.05 19.53
N TYR A 80 -6.93 -0.25 20.51
CA TYR A 80 -7.92 0.72 20.99
C TYR A 80 -7.35 1.60 22.12
N GLY A 81 -7.51 2.92 21.96
CA GLY A 81 -6.88 3.92 22.85
C GLY A 81 -5.39 4.12 22.57
N GLN A 82 -4.81 5.21 23.07
CA GLN A 82 -3.36 5.40 23.01
C GLN A 82 -2.67 4.34 23.88
N ASN A 83 -1.53 3.80 23.43
CA ASN A 83 -0.71 2.86 24.19
C ASN A 83 -1.47 1.64 24.77
N HIS A 84 -2.46 1.11 24.02
CA HIS A 84 -3.31 -0.02 24.40
C HIS A 84 -4.27 0.23 25.58
N ASP A 85 -4.61 1.49 25.85
CA ASP A 85 -5.43 1.89 27.01
C ASP A 85 -6.77 1.13 27.15
N ASN A 86 -7.44 0.77 26.05
CA ASN A 86 -8.74 0.09 26.13
C ASN A 86 -8.63 -1.29 26.78
N GLU A 87 -7.62 -2.10 26.44
CA GLU A 87 -7.42 -3.40 27.09
C GLU A 87 -7.03 -3.24 28.57
N ILE A 88 -6.30 -2.19 28.91
CA ILE A 88 -5.93 -1.86 30.30
C ILE A 88 -7.17 -1.41 31.10
N LEU A 89 -8.08 -0.66 30.49
CA LEU A 89 -9.36 -0.25 31.06
C LEU A 89 -10.28 -1.47 31.24
N VAL A 90 -10.47 -2.28 30.21
CA VAL A 90 -11.28 -3.51 30.26
C VAL A 90 -10.70 -4.47 31.31
N GLY A 91 -9.38 -4.63 31.40
CA GLY A 91 -8.74 -5.46 32.43
C GLY A 91 -8.96 -4.96 33.87
N LYS A 92 -9.06 -3.64 34.08
CA LYS A 92 -9.45 -3.07 35.39
C LYS A 92 -10.92 -3.36 35.72
N ALA A 93 -11.80 -3.42 34.73
CA ALA A 93 -13.21 -3.77 34.92
C ALA A 93 -13.39 -5.28 35.17
N LEU A 94 -12.71 -6.15 34.41
CA LEU A 94 -12.79 -7.61 34.55
C LEU A 94 -12.38 -8.12 35.94
N LYS A 95 -11.45 -7.44 36.62
CA LYS A 95 -11.07 -7.73 38.02
C LYS A 95 -12.19 -7.49 39.05
N GLN A 96 -13.26 -6.80 38.65
CA GLN A 96 -14.42 -6.48 39.48
C GLN A 96 -15.63 -7.35 39.13
N LEU A 97 -15.48 -8.26 38.15
CA LEU A 97 -16.55 -9.11 37.62
C LEU A 97 -16.22 -10.61 37.78
N PRO A 98 -17.23 -11.49 37.86
CA PRO A 98 -17.04 -12.93 37.78
C PRO A 98 -16.57 -13.33 36.37
N ARG A 99 -15.24 -13.47 36.18
CA ARG A 99 -14.59 -13.70 34.88
C ARG A 99 -15.16 -14.91 34.13
N GLU A 100 -15.63 -15.93 34.84
CA GLU A 100 -16.23 -17.15 34.28
C GLU A 100 -17.61 -16.93 33.65
N LYS A 101 -18.29 -15.82 33.97
CA LYS A 101 -19.59 -15.42 33.40
C LYS A 101 -19.46 -14.39 32.26
N VAL A 102 -18.25 -13.97 31.94
CA VAL A 102 -17.94 -13.00 30.89
C VAL A 102 -17.35 -13.73 29.69
N GLN A 103 -17.81 -13.38 28.48
CA GLN A 103 -17.17 -13.79 27.23
C GLN A 103 -16.36 -12.61 26.69
N LEU A 104 -15.04 -12.71 26.80
CA LEU A 104 -14.12 -11.64 26.42
C LEU A 104 -13.61 -11.84 24.98
N ALA A 105 -13.90 -10.86 24.12
CA ALA A 105 -13.40 -10.79 22.76
C ALA A 105 -12.32 -9.69 22.64
N THR A 106 -11.15 -10.03 22.10
CA THR A 106 -10.12 -9.04 21.73
C THR A 106 -9.42 -9.44 20.43
N LYS A 107 -8.58 -8.56 19.90
CA LYS A 107 -8.01 -8.67 18.56
C LYS A 107 -6.52 -8.35 18.54
N PHE A 108 -5.86 -8.82 17.49
CA PHE A 108 -4.46 -8.53 17.17
C PHE A 108 -4.28 -8.26 15.68
N GLY A 109 -3.04 -8.00 15.27
CA GLY A 109 -2.64 -8.06 13.85
C GLY A 109 -2.50 -6.69 13.19
N THR A 110 -2.69 -5.59 13.94
CA THR A 110 -2.43 -4.23 13.46
C THR A 110 -1.36 -3.58 14.35
N PHE A 111 -0.21 -3.20 13.78
CA PHE A 111 0.88 -2.61 14.57
C PHE A 111 0.98 -1.09 14.41
N MET A 112 1.50 -0.44 15.45
CA MET A 112 1.69 1.02 15.49
C MET A 112 3.17 1.38 15.64
N LEU A 113 3.56 2.47 14.98
CA LEU A 113 4.84 3.17 15.20
C LEU A 113 4.51 4.63 15.55
N ASN A 114 5.08 5.16 16.64
CA ASN A 114 4.94 6.56 17.05
C ASN A 114 3.47 7.08 17.11
N GLY A 115 2.51 6.20 17.44
CA GLY A 115 1.08 6.53 17.53
C GLY A 115 0.29 6.46 16.21
N VAL A 116 0.95 6.14 15.10
CA VAL A 116 0.33 5.91 13.78
C VAL A 116 0.22 4.40 13.52
N THR A 117 -0.87 3.94 12.93
CA THR A 117 -0.99 2.55 12.44
C THR A 117 -0.14 2.38 11.19
N VAL A 118 0.83 1.47 11.20
CA VAL A 118 1.84 1.34 10.11
C VAL A 118 1.62 0.11 9.24
N GLY A 119 1.03 -0.96 9.77
CA GLY A 119 0.74 -2.13 8.95
C GLY A 119 -0.09 -3.21 9.63
N VAL A 120 -0.39 -4.24 8.85
CA VAL A 120 -0.97 -5.51 9.30
C VAL A 120 0.16 -6.52 9.52
N LYS A 121 -0.04 -7.53 10.39
CA LYS A 121 0.96 -8.58 10.63
C LYS A 121 0.34 -9.89 11.13
N GLY A 122 0.49 -10.97 10.36
CA GLY A 122 -0.01 -12.31 10.67
C GLY A 122 1.01 -13.32 11.25
N THR A 123 2.32 -13.00 11.25
CA THR A 123 3.40 -13.93 11.67
C THR A 123 3.14 -14.63 13.01
N PRO A 124 3.30 -15.96 13.12
CA PRO A 124 3.08 -16.73 14.35
C PRO A 124 3.68 -16.13 15.62
N GLU A 125 4.91 -15.62 15.54
CA GLU A 125 5.63 -15.02 16.65
C GLU A 125 4.92 -13.75 17.16
N TYR A 126 4.32 -12.99 16.24
CA TYR A 126 3.52 -11.80 16.55
C TYR A 126 2.11 -12.15 17.03
N VAL A 127 1.46 -13.17 16.47
CA VAL A 127 0.19 -13.73 16.99
C VAL A 127 0.35 -14.08 18.47
N ARG A 128 1.42 -14.82 18.80
CA ARG A 128 1.77 -15.22 20.16
C ARG A 128 2.13 -14.02 21.03
N ALA A 129 3.02 -13.13 20.57
CA ALA A 129 3.43 -11.95 21.34
C ALA A 129 2.26 -11.01 21.66
N CYS A 130 1.35 -10.77 20.70
CA CYS A 130 0.11 -10.03 20.96
C CYS A 130 -0.81 -10.78 21.92
N CYS A 131 -0.91 -12.11 21.84
CA CYS A 131 -1.75 -12.89 22.77
C CYS A 131 -1.26 -12.76 24.21
N GLU A 132 0.03 -12.99 24.47
CA GLU A 132 0.63 -12.83 25.80
C GLU A 132 0.50 -11.38 26.30
N ALA A 133 0.68 -10.39 25.42
CA ALA A 133 0.53 -8.98 25.77
C ALA A 133 -0.93 -8.60 26.10
N SER A 134 -1.91 -9.09 25.33
CA SER A 134 -3.35 -8.91 25.60
C SER A 134 -3.76 -9.59 26.91
N LEU A 135 -3.38 -10.85 27.14
CA LEU A 135 -3.60 -11.55 28.41
C LEU A 135 -3.07 -10.74 29.61
N LYS A 136 -1.87 -10.16 29.47
CA LYS A 136 -1.24 -9.31 30.50
C LYS A 136 -1.96 -7.96 30.70
N ARG A 137 -2.38 -7.27 29.63
CA ARG A 137 -3.09 -5.98 29.71
C ARG A 137 -4.51 -6.13 30.25
N LEU A 138 -5.24 -7.13 29.78
CA LEU A 138 -6.57 -7.53 30.25
C LEU A 138 -6.51 -8.22 31.64
N ALA A 139 -5.33 -8.64 32.08
CA ALA A 139 -5.06 -9.32 33.34
C ALA A 139 -5.93 -10.58 33.55
N VAL A 140 -6.05 -11.40 32.51
CA VAL A 140 -6.79 -12.67 32.48
C VAL A 140 -5.87 -13.83 32.09
N SER A 141 -6.22 -15.05 32.51
CA SER A 141 -5.49 -16.27 32.13
C SER A 141 -5.89 -16.84 30.77
N TYR A 142 -7.03 -16.42 30.21
CA TYR A 142 -7.51 -16.82 28.88
C TYR A 142 -8.40 -15.74 28.25
N ILE A 143 -8.45 -15.73 26.92
CA ILE A 143 -9.39 -14.97 26.08
C ILE A 143 -10.48 -15.93 25.58
N ASP A 144 -11.75 -15.50 25.48
CA ASP A 144 -12.81 -16.38 24.96
C ASP A 144 -12.79 -16.41 23.43
N LEU A 145 -12.77 -15.24 22.79
CA LEU A 145 -12.74 -15.12 21.33
C LEU A 145 -11.59 -14.20 20.89
N TYR A 146 -10.66 -14.72 20.10
CA TYR A 146 -9.50 -13.95 19.63
C TYR A 146 -9.56 -13.75 18.12
N TYR A 147 -9.60 -12.50 17.67
CA TYR A 147 -9.70 -12.15 16.24
C TYR A 147 -8.37 -11.67 15.65
N GLN A 148 -8.12 -12.03 14.40
CA GLN A 148 -7.28 -11.19 13.54
C GLN A 148 -8.10 -9.93 13.14
N HIS A 149 -7.67 -8.74 13.58
CA HIS A 149 -8.40 -7.46 13.48
C HIS A 149 -8.50 -6.91 12.06
N ARG A 150 -7.43 -7.10 11.29
CA ARG A 150 -7.38 -6.98 9.85
C ARG A 150 -6.59 -8.17 9.34
N VAL A 151 -7.16 -8.88 8.38
CA VAL A 151 -6.42 -9.87 7.60
C VAL A 151 -5.33 -9.12 6.83
N ASP A 152 -4.16 -9.74 6.69
CA ASP A 152 -3.12 -9.17 5.84
C ASP A 152 -3.56 -9.27 4.37
N VAL A 153 -3.71 -8.10 3.74
CA VAL A 153 -4.13 -7.97 2.34
C VAL A 153 -2.97 -7.54 1.44
N SER A 154 -1.72 -7.69 1.90
CA SER A 154 -0.49 -7.48 1.11
C SER A 154 -0.22 -8.61 0.10
N VAL A 155 -1.17 -8.75 -0.83
CA VAL A 155 -1.11 -9.46 -2.14
C VAL A 155 -1.04 -11.00 -2.08
N PRO A 156 -1.88 -11.72 -2.86
CA PRO A 156 -1.70 -13.16 -3.06
C PRO A 156 -0.48 -13.43 -3.94
N ILE A 157 0.67 -13.71 -3.32
CA ILE A 157 1.89 -14.28 -3.93
C ILE A 157 2.57 -13.49 -5.08
N GLU A 158 2.10 -12.29 -5.43
CA GLU A 158 2.63 -11.55 -6.58
C GLU A 158 2.64 -10.01 -6.47
N ASP A 159 3.32 -9.44 -5.46
CA ASP A 159 4.10 -8.17 -5.55
C ASP A 159 4.82 -7.75 -4.24
N THR A 160 6.17 -7.91 -4.12
CA THR A 160 7.02 -7.23 -3.10
C THR A 160 8.53 -7.06 -3.52
N VAL A 161 9.40 -6.36 -2.76
CA VAL A 161 10.12 -5.14 -3.28
C VAL A 161 11.65 -4.85 -2.94
N SER A 162 12.38 -4.12 -3.84
CA SER A 162 13.44 -3.04 -3.66
C SER A 162 14.97 -3.25 -3.80
N MET A 163 15.61 -2.58 -4.80
CA MET A 163 17.06 -2.55 -5.25
C MET A 163 18.08 -2.00 -4.19
N PHE A 164 19.43 -1.88 -4.30
CA PHE A 164 20.48 -1.67 -5.35
C PHE A 164 21.84 -2.35 -4.91
N PRO A 165 23.10 -1.79 -4.88
CA PRO A 165 23.92 -0.82 -5.68
C PRO A 165 25.32 -1.36 -6.22
N PHE A 166 26.46 -0.61 -6.21
CA PHE A 166 27.31 -0.27 -7.39
C PHE A 166 28.89 -0.42 -7.42
N LEU A 167 29.42 -0.62 -8.67
CA LEU A 167 30.62 0.02 -9.30
C LEU A 167 31.93 -0.78 -9.63
N ILE A 168 32.22 -1.99 -9.13
CA ILE A 168 33.63 -2.50 -9.16
C ILE A 168 34.04 -3.41 -10.37
N LEU A 169 33.12 -3.98 -11.16
CA LEU A 169 33.44 -5.15 -12.01
C LEU A 169 34.40 -4.92 -13.22
N SER A 170 34.26 -3.83 -13.98
CA SER A 170 34.88 -3.71 -15.33
C SER A 170 36.40 -3.48 -15.35
N LEU A 171 37.07 -3.54 -14.19
CA LEU A 171 38.53 -3.41 -14.04
C LEU A 171 39.22 -4.72 -13.61
N TYR A 172 38.49 -5.84 -13.50
CA TYR A 172 38.98 -7.05 -12.84
C TYR A 172 39.03 -8.32 -13.71
N LEU A 173 38.26 -8.38 -14.79
CA LEU A 173 38.05 -9.60 -15.58
C LEU A 173 38.83 -9.67 -16.90
N ASP A 174 39.60 -8.62 -17.21
CA ASP A 174 40.33 -8.40 -18.47
C ASP A 174 41.60 -9.28 -18.59
N GLY A 175 41.50 -10.56 -18.19
CA GLY A 175 42.66 -11.47 -18.06
C GLY A 175 42.36 -12.88 -17.52
N TYR A 176 41.11 -13.34 -17.48
CA TYR A 176 40.77 -14.70 -17.01
C TYR A 176 40.03 -15.51 -18.07
N MET A 177 40.38 -16.79 -18.20
CA MET A 177 39.70 -17.78 -19.04
C MET A 177 39.06 -18.85 -18.14
N ASN A 178 37.80 -19.21 -18.44
CA ASN A 178 36.89 -20.06 -17.66
C ASN A 178 36.48 -19.44 -16.31
N ILE A 179 35.25 -18.89 -16.22
CA ILE A 179 34.79 -18.14 -15.05
C ILE A 179 33.37 -18.56 -14.64
N TYR A 180 33.22 -19.08 -13.42
CA TYR A 180 31.94 -19.22 -12.73
C TYR A 180 31.58 -17.91 -12.04
N VAL A 181 30.60 -17.18 -12.58
CA VAL A 181 30.15 -15.88 -12.10
C VAL A 181 28.87 -16.04 -11.29
N PHE A 182 28.90 -15.64 -10.02
CA PHE A 182 27.75 -15.64 -9.14
C PHE A 182 27.20 -14.21 -8.97
N CYS A 183 26.14 -13.90 -9.72
CA CYS A 183 25.37 -12.67 -9.57
C CYS A 183 24.52 -12.71 -8.30
N PHE A 184 24.49 -11.60 -7.58
CA PHE A 184 23.69 -11.44 -6.38
C PHE A 184 22.59 -10.43 -6.70
N GLU A 185 21.45 -10.93 -7.15
CA GLU A 185 20.22 -10.14 -7.29
C GLU A 185 19.18 -10.56 -6.23
N PHE A 186 18.20 -9.70 -6.06
CA PHE A 186 17.18 -9.79 -5.01
C PHE A 186 15.74 -9.82 -5.60
N TYR A 187 15.52 -9.50 -6.90
CA TYR A 187 14.20 -9.27 -7.52
C TYR A 187 13.90 -10.17 -8.73
N VAL A 188 13.85 -11.48 -8.53
CA VAL A 188 13.36 -12.40 -9.57
C VAL A 188 12.40 -13.42 -8.96
N TYR A 189 11.14 -13.42 -9.39
CA TYR A 189 10.11 -14.22 -8.72
C TYR A 189 9.99 -15.62 -9.32
N VAL A 190 10.10 -16.66 -8.48
CA VAL A 190 9.71 -18.04 -8.81
C VAL A 190 9.06 -18.66 -7.57
N ARG A 191 7.78 -19.04 -7.69
CA ARG A 191 6.89 -19.38 -6.55
C ARG A 191 7.29 -20.69 -5.87
N ASN A 192 7.79 -21.66 -6.63
CA ASN A 192 8.12 -23.01 -6.16
C ASN A 192 9.02 -23.78 -7.15
N ILE A 193 9.40 -25.01 -6.76
CA ILE A 193 10.31 -25.87 -7.55
C ILE A 193 9.66 -26.45 -8.82
N GLU A 194 8.33 -26.55 -8.92
CA GLU A 194 7.66 -26.92 -10.18
C GLU A 194 7.73 -25.79 -11.21
N GLU A 195 7.68 -24.51 -10.81
CA GLU A 195 7.96 -23.41 -11.73
C GLU A 195 9.43 -23.40 -12.19
N LEU A 196 10.40 -23.70 -11.29
CA LEU A 196 11.81 -23.86 -11.68
C LEU A 196 11.98 -25.01 -12.70
N LYS A 197 11.33 -26.16 -12.46
CA LYS A 197 11.28 -27.30 -13.38
C LYS A 197 10.59 -26.97 -14.71
N LYS A 198 9.56 -26.12 -14.72
CA LYS A 198 8.96 -25.56 -15.96
C LYS A 198 9.98 -24.74 -16.75
N LEU A 199 10.80 -23.93 -16.07
CA LEU A 199 11.85 -23.11 -16.71
C LEU A 199 13.04 -23.93 -17.22
N VAL A 200 13.33 -25.08 -16.59
CA VAL A 200 14.25 -26.10 -17.15
C VAL A 200 13.67 -26.67 -18.45
N ASN A 201 12.39 -27.06 -18.45
CA ASN A 201 11.71 -27.60 -19.63
C ASN A 201 11.59 -26.58 -20.78
N GLU A 202 11.48 -25.28 -20.47
CA GLU A 202 11.50 -24.17 -21.43
C GLU A 202 12.92 -23.75 -21.88
N GLY A 203 13.96 -24.40 -21.36
CA GLY A 203 15.37 -24.11 -21.69
C GLY A 203 15.87 -22.75 -21.19
N LYS A 204 15.17 -22.12 -20.23
CA LYS A 204 15.47 -20.78 -19.70
C LYS A 204 16.51 -20.82 -18.58
N ILE A 205 16.50 -21.89 -17.81
CA ILE A 205 17.56 -22.25 -16.85
C ILE A 205 18.01 -23.68 -17.17
N ARG A 206 19.29 -24.03 -16.95
CA ARG A 206 19.75 -25.42 -17.15
C ARG A 206 19.65 -26.26 -15.89
N TYR A 207 19.97 -25.68 -14.73
CA TYR A 207 20.12 -26.37 -13.46
C TYR A 207 19.48 -25.58 -12.31
N ILE A 208 19.04 -26.30 -11.26
CA ILE A 208 18.36 -25.72 -10.09
C ILE A 208 19.29 -25.76 -8.87
N GLY A 209 19.41 -24.63 -8.18
CA GLY A 209 20.06 -24.52 -6.87
C GLY A 209 19.09 -24.15 -5.75
N LEU A 210 19.49 -24.44 -4.51
CA LEU A 210 18.84 -23.95 -3.28
C LEU A 210 19.85 -23.13 -2.47
N SER A 211 19.43 -22.15 -1.68
CA SER A 211 20.33 -21.39 -0.80
C SER A 211 19.74 -21.17 0.58
N GLU A 212 20.57 -21.35 1.60
CA GLU A 212 20.18 -21.26 3.02
C GLU A 212 19.01 -22.20 3.38
N ALA A 213 18.93 -23.35 2.69
CA ALA A 213 17.84 -24.32 2.81
C ALA A 213 18.11 -25.40 3.86
N SER A 214 17.06 -25.84 4.55
CA SER A 214 17.14 -26.91 5.55
C SER A 214 17.28 -28.31 4.91
N VAL A 215 17.71 -29.29 5.70
CA VAL A 215 17.79 -30.73 5.34
C VAL A 215 16.49 -31.22 4.70
N ASP A 216 15.35 -30.84 5.28
CA ASP A 216 14.01 -31.18 4.79
C ASP A 216 13.67 -30.46 3.48
N THR A 217 13.90 -29.15 3.37
CA THR A 217 13.66 -28.40 2.11
C THR A 217 14.52 -28.94 0.97
N ILE A 218 15.78 -29.32 1.23
CA ILE A 218 16.66 -29.95 0.24
C ILE A 218 16.13 -31.33 -0.16
N SER A 219 15.70 -32.15 0.82
CA SER A 219 15.17 -33.50 0.57
C SER A 219 13.88 -33.47 -0.24
N ARG A 220 12.91 -32.64 0.16
CA ARG A 220 11.63 -32.46 -0.54
C ARG A 220 11.82 -31.83 -1.93
N GLY A 221 12.69 -30.84 -2.04
CA GLY A 221 13.01 -30.20 -3.33
C GLY A 221 13.64 -31.17 -4.32
N HIS A 222 14.66 -31.92 -3.90
CA HIS A 222 15.35 -32.89 -4.74
C HIS A 222 14.44 -34.07 -5.18
N ALA A 223 13.38 -34.38 -4.41
CA ALA A 223 12.37 -35.35 -4.81
C ALA A 223 11.39 -34.83 -5.89
N VAL A 224 11.24 -33.51 -6.06
CA VAL A 224 10.37 -32.88 -7.08
C VAL A 224 11.13 -32.62 -8.39
N HIS A 225 12.38 -32.15 -8.28
CA HIS A 225 13.34 -32.04 -9.36
C HIS A 225 14.76 -32.12 -8.80
N PRO A 226 15.71 -32.84 -9.44
CA PRO A 226 17.08 -32.93 -8.95
C PRO A 226 17.72 -31.56 -8.67
N ILE A 227 18.09 -31.30 -7.42
CA ILE A 227 18.87 -30.09 -7.05
C ILE A 227 20.33 -30.32 -7.43
N THR A 228 20.95 -29.33 -8.06
CA THR A 228 22.33 -29.41 -8.57
C THR A 228 23.35 -28.90 -7.54
N ALA A 229 23.02 -27.83 -6.81
CA ALA A 229 23.87 -27.30 -5.75
C ALA A 229 23.09 -26.63 -4.60
N VAL A 230 23.70 -26.56 -3.42
CA VAL A 230 23.24 -25.75 -2.28
C VAL A 230 24.24 -24.63 -1.98
N GLN A 231 23.78 -23.37 -1.91
CA GLN A 231 24.57 -22.22 -1.46
C GLN A 231 24.37 -21.99 0.05
N MET A 232 25.47 -21.91 0.80
CA MET A 232 25.46 -21.73 2.27
C MET A 232 26.74 -21.02 2.76
N GLU A 233 26.80 -20.65 4.04
CA GLU A 233 28.01 -20.14 4.69
C GLU A 233 28.97 -21.29 5.07
N TYR A 234 29.97 -21.61 4.25
CA TYR A 234 30.91 -22.70 4.53
C TYR A 234 32.38 -22.23 4.52
N SER A 235 33.01 -22.18 5.69
CA SER A 235 34.35 -21.60 5.90
C SER A 235 35.05 -22.25 7.10
N LEU A 236 36.34 -21.94 7.32
CA LEU A 236 37.08 -22.39 8.52
C LEU A 236 36.37 -21.99 9.82
N TRP A 237 35.67 -20.84 9.82
CA TRP A 237 35.01 -20.24 10.98
C TRP A 237 33.58 -20.74 11.20
N SER A 238 32.95 -21.34 10.19
CA SER A 238 31.55 -21.80 10.23
C SER A 238 31.41 -23.34 10.21
N ARG A 239 32.49 -24.06 10.56
CA ARG A 239 32.62 -25.52 10.32
C ARG A 239 31.62 -26.40 11.09
N GLU A 240 30.96 -25.90 12.13
CA GLU A 240 29.82 -26.60 12.79
C GLU A 240 28.63 -26.89 11.84
N ILE A 241 28.66 -26.39 10.60
CA ILE A 241 27.68 -26.72 9.55
C ILE A 241 27.90 -28.14 8.97
N GLU A 242 29.01 -28.82 9.32
CA GLU A 242 29.06 -30.29 9.31
C GLU A 242 28.22 -30.80 10.51
N ASN A 243 27.08 -31.46 10.31
CA ASN A 243 27.05 -32.72 9.58
C ASN A 243 25.91 -32.87 8.54
N GLU A 244 24.66 -32.59 8.90
CA GLU A 244 23.50 -33.16 8.18
C GLU A 244 23.35 -32.65 6.74
N ILE A 245 23.48 -31.34 6.50
CA ILE A 245 23.31 -30.76 5.16
C ILE A 245 24.42 -31.23 4.23
N THR A 246 25.69 -31.19 4.67
CA THR A 246 26.84 -31.64 3.87
C THR A 246 26.78 -33.15 3.58
N GLN A 247 26.38 -33.97 4.56
CA GLN A 247 26.17 -35.40 4.36
C GLN A 247 25.01 -35.68 3.41
N LEU A 248 23.88 -34.97 3.52
CA LEU A 248 22.74 -35.08 2.61
C LEU A 248 23.14 -34.69 1.18
N CYS A 249 23.84 -33.58 1.00
CA CYS A 249 24.31 -33.13 -0.31
C CYS A 249 25.21 -34.20 -0.95
N ARG A 250 26.21 -34.71 -0.22
CA ARG A 250 27.09 -35.80 -0.70
C ARG A 250 26.32 -37.09 -1.02
N LYS A 251 25.34 -37.46 -0.19
CA LYS A 251 24.46 -38.64 -0.41
C LYS A 251 23.58 -38.51 -1.66
N LEU A 252 23.10 -37.31 -1.96
CA LEU A 252 22.25 -37.01 -3.12
C LEU A 252 23.05 -36.55 -4.36
N GLY A 253 24.38 -36.47 -4.27
CA GLY A 253 25.24 -35.95 -5.35
C GLY A 253 25.05 -34.45 -5.63
N ILE A 254 24.58 -33.68 -4.66
CA ILE A 254 24.38 -32.23 -4.77
C ILE A 254 25.69 -31.51 -4.42
N GLY A 255 26.10 -30.52 -5.22
CA GLY A 255 27.28 -29.69 -4.95
C GLY A 255 27.03 -28.62 -3.87
N ILE A 256 28.10 -27.99 -3.38
CA ILE A 256 28.07 -26.94 -2.35
C ILE A 256 28.75 -25.68 -2.88
N VAL A 257 28.13 -24.52 -2.71
CA VAL A 257 28.70 -23.21 -3.09
C VAL A 257 28.81 -22.31 -1.86
N SER A 258 30.04 -21.96 -1.46
CA SER A 258 30.27 -21.13 -0.27
C SER A 258 30.24 -19.65 -0.61
N TYR A 259 29.24 -18.91 -0.08
CA TYR A 259 29.10 -17.46 -0.30
C TYR A 259 29.90 -16.59 0.66
N SER A 260 30.45 -17.16 1.74
CA SER A 260 31.29 -16.45 2.72
C SER A 260 32.55 -17.26 3.07
N PRO A 261 33.37 -17.66 2.07
CA PRO A 261 34.49 -18.58 2.28
C PRO A 261 35.58 -18.02 3.22
N LEU A 262 35.63 -16.70 3.39
CA LEU A 262 36.58 -15.98 4.24
C LEU A 262 35.97 -15.58 5.61
N GLY A 263 34.97 -16.33 6.12
CA GLY A 263 34.39 -16.14 7.44
C GLY A 263 33.77 -14.74 7.63
N ARG A 264 32.84 -14.37 6.76
CA ARG A 264 32.21 -13.03 6.70
C ARG A 264 33.20 -11.85 6.56
N GLY A 265 34.42 -12.12 6.09
CA GLY A 265 35.49 -11.15 5.92
C GLY A 265 36.52 -11.15 7.06
N LEU A 266 36.34 -11.95 8.12
CA LEU A 266 37.34 -12.20 9.16
C LEU A 266 38.71 -12.55 8.57
N PHE A 267 38.74 -13.38 7.52
CA PHE A 267 39.97 -13.76 6.81
C PHE A 267 40.23 -12.94 5.55
N GLY A 268 39.56 -11.79 5.37
CA GLY A 268 39.67 -10.92 4.19
C GLY A 268 40.95 -10.07 4.16
N GLY A 269 41.51 -9.74 5.32
CA GLY A 269 42.80 -9.02 5.43
C GLY A 269 42.97 -8.29 6.75
N LYS A 270 44.22 -7.92 7.08
CA LYS A 270 44.59 -7.33 8.38
C LYS A 270 43.77 -6.09 8.76
N ALA A 271 43.54 -5.20 7.80
CA ALA A 271 42.72 -3.99 7.99
C ALA A 271 41.28 -4.28 8.42
N VAL A 272 40.70 -5.43 8.02
CA VAL A 272 39.30 -5.78 8.29
C VAL A 272 39.06 -6.13 9.78
N VAL A 273 40.10 -6.60 10.47
CA VAL A 273 40.01 -7.08 11.86
C VAL A 273 40.63 -6.09 12.86
N GLU A 274 41.58 -5.26 12.40
CA GLU A 274 42.19 -4.20 13.22
C GLU A 274 41.48 -2.85 13.10
N ILE A 275 40.91 -2.52 11.94
CA ILE A 275 40.30 -1.21 11.65
C ILE A 275 38.82 -1.40 11.33
N LEU A 276 38.02 -1.65 12.37
CA LEU A 276 36.56 -1.65 12.31
C LEU A 276 36.03 -0.26 12.70
N PRO A 277 35.46 0.52 11.76
CA PRO A 277 34.83 1.80 12.08
C PRO A 277 33.66 1.61 13.06
N ALA A 278 33.50 2.53 14.01
CA ALA A 278 32.45 2.44 15.04
C ALA A 278 31.02 2.44 14.45
N ASP A 279 30.83 3.02 13.27
CA ASP A 279 29.59 3.10 12.51
C ASP A 279 29.37 1.91 11.53
N CYS A 280 30.37 1.06 11.29
CA CYS A 280 30.26 -0.12 10.43
C CYS A 280 29.22 -1.12 10.96
N LEU A 281 28.46 -1.77 10.08
CA LEU A 281 27.50 -2.81 10.49
C LEU A 281 28.16 -3.97 11.27
N LEU A 282 29.42 -4.29 11.00
CA LEU A 282 30.16 -5.31 11.73
C LEU A 282 30.46 -4.93 13.18
N SER A 283 30.70 -3.66 13.50
CA SER A 283 31.00 -3.23 14.89
C SER A 283 29.82 -3.46 15.85
N LYS A 284 28.62 -3.67 15.29
CA LYS A 284 27.37 -3.90 16.02
C LYS A 284 27.08 -5.38 16.25
N HIS A 285 27.57 -6.26 15.36
CA HIS A 285 27.36 -7.71 15.42
C HIS A 285 28.06 -8.33 16.66
N PRO A 286 27.35 -8.99 17.60
CA PRO A 286 27.90 -9.79 18.71
C PRO A 286 29.17 -10.60 18.44
N ARG A 287 29.39 -11.08 17.22
CA ARG A 287 30.60 -11.83 16.86
C ARG A 287 31.83 -10.95 16.56
N PHE A 288 31.65 -9.65 16.30
CA PHE A 288 32.69 -8.68 15.95
C PHE A 288 32.70 -7.45 16.89
N ASN A 289 32.02 -7.53 18.03
CA ASN A 289 32.01 -6.51 19.07
C ASN A 289 32.59 -7.04 20.40
N GLY A 290 32.85 -6.13 21.34
CA GLY A 290 33.32 -6.47 22.69
C GLY A 290 34.53 -7.41 22.72
N GLU A 291 34.49 -8.40 23.63
CA GLU A 291 35.55 -9.40 23.79
C GLU A 291 35.72 -10.32 22.56
N ASN A 292 34.65 -10.55 21.79
CA ASN A 292 34.68 -11.41 20.60
C ASN A 292 35.50 -10.79 19.46
N LEU A 293 35.60 -9.45 19.39
CA LEU A 293 36.51 -8.77 18.47
C LEU A 293 37.98 -9.10 18.76
N GLU A 294 38.40 -9.10 20.03
CA GLU A 294 39.80 -9.40 20.39
C GLU A 294 40.12 -10.89 20.15
N LYS A 295 39.17 -11.79 20.40
CA LYS A 295 39.29 -13.21 20.04
C LYS A 295 39.43 -13.40 18.51
N ASN A 296 38.66 -12.65 17.71
CA ASN A 296 38.78 -12.65 16.26
C ASN A 296 40.11 -12.06 15.75
N LYS A 297 40.65 -11.02 16.39
CA LYS A 297 42.01 -10.50 16.10
C LYS A 297 43.09 -11.55 16.36
N LEU A 298 43.01 -12.23 17.51
CA LEU A 298 43.91 -13.34 17.84
C LEU A 298 43.79 -14.48 16.82
N LEU A 299 42.57 -14.84 16.43
CA LEU A 299 42.29 -15.88 15.44
C LEU A 299 42.85 -15.54 14.05
N TYR A 300 42.66 -14.31 13.57
CA TYR A 300 43.28 -13.84 12.33
C TYR A 300 44.81 -13.85 12.43
N SER A 301 45.39 -13.45 13.57
CA SER A 301 46.83 -13.46 13.80
C SER A 301 47.43 -14.88 13.75
N LYS A 302 46.75 -15.87 14.36
CA LYS A 302 47.09 -17.31 14.26
C LYS A 302 47.12 -17.75 12.78
N LEU A 303 46.08 -17.46 12.00
CA LEU A 303 45.99 -17.85 10.58
C LEU A 303 46.99 -17.10 9.69
N ALA A 304 47.24 -15.82 9.93
CA ALA A 304 48.22 -15.02 9.18
C ALA A 304 49.66 -15.48 9.42
N THR A 305 49.99 -15.89 10.65
CA THR A 305 51.28 -16.50 10.98
C THR A 305 51.47 -17.82 10.24
N LEU A 306 50.42 -18.64 10.15
CA LEU A 306 50.46 -19.90 9.42
C LEU A 306 50.59 -19.69 7.90
N ALA A 307 49.83 -18.73 7.33
CA ALA A 307 49.91 -18.38 5.91
C ALA A 307 51.31 -17.91 5.50
N ALA A 308 52.00 -17.16 6.38
CA ALA A 308 53.38 -16.75 6.14
C ALA A 308 54.36 -17.94 6.00
N LYS A 309 54.13 -19.08 6.67
CA LYS A 309 54.94 -20.31 6.47
C LYS A 309 54.85 -20.82 5.02
N HIS A 310 53.67 -20.71 4.42
CA HIS A 310 53.39 -21.16 3.05
C HIS A 310 53.58 -20.03 2.00
N ALA A 311 54.30 -18.96 2.35
CA ALA A 311 54.53 -17.78 1.51
C ALA A 311 53.25 -17.13 0.93
N CYS A 312 52.12 -17.27 1.63
CA CYS A 312 50.81 -16.79 1.19
C CYS A 312 50.13 -15.89 2.25
N THR A 313 48.96 -15.36 1.92
CA THR A 313 48.14 -14.54 2.81
C THR A 313 47.02 -15.35 3.47
N ALA A 314 46.49 -14.90 4.61
CA ALA A 314 45.37 -15.56 5.28
C ALA A 314 44.15 -15.84 4.36
N PRO A 315 43.74 -14.93 3.44
CA PRO A 315 42.73 -15.25 2.42
C PRO A 315 43.10 -16.42 1.51
N GLN A 316 44.34 -16.49 1.03
CA GLN A 316 44.81 -17.58 0.16
C GLN A 316 44.83 -18.91 0.92
N LEU A 317 45.30 -18.92 2.16
CA LEU A 317 45.32 -20.13 2.99
C LEU A 317 43.89 -20.64 3.31
N ALA A 318 42.96 -19.72 3.61
CA ALA A 318 41.56 -20.07 3.85
C ALA A 318 40.87 -20.65 2.59
N LEU A 319 41.16 -20.10 1.40
CA LEU A 319 40.66 -20.63 0.13
C LEU A 319 41.32 -21.98 -0.23
N ALA A 320 42.64 -22.12 -0.05
CA ALA A 320 43.34 -23.39 -0.29
C ALA A 320 42.80 -24.52 0.61
N TRP A 321 42.53 -24.24 1.88
CA TRP A 321 41.88 -25.19 2.80
C TRP A 321 40.50 -25.64 2.28
N LEU A 322 39.65 -24.71 1.80
CA LEU A 322 38.35 -25.05 1.21
C LEU A 322 38.51 -25.92 -0.04
N LEU A 323 39.43 -25.57 -0.94
CA LEU A 323 39.70 -26.32 -2.17
C LEU A 323 40.34 -27.70 -1.93
N HIS A 324 40.88 -27.95 -0.73
CA HIS A 324 41.32 -29.27 -0.26
C HIS A 324 40.22 -30.11 0.41
N HIS A 325 39.08 -29.52 0.82
CA HIS A 325 38.00 -30.24 1.51
C HIS A 325 37.06 -31.04 0.58
N GLY A 326 37.17 -30.83 -0.73
CA GLY A 326 36.53 -31.66 -1.74
C GLY A 326 36.33 -30.93 -3.07
N ASN A 327 36.10 -31.71 -4.14
CA ASN A 327 35.74 -31.15 -5.47
C ASN A 327 34.26 -30.75 -5.55
N ASP A 328 33.46 -31.14 -4.54
CA ASP A 328 32.05 -30.82 -4.35
C ASP A 328 31.81 -29.42 -3.78
N ILE A 329 32.86 -28.69 -3.37
CA ILE A 329 32.77 -27.37 -2.72
C ILE A 329 33.40 -26.29 -3.62
N ILE A 330 32.62 -25.31 -4.05
CA ILE A 330 33.06 -24.17 -4.86
C ILE A 330 32.99 -22.87 -4.02
N PRO A 331 34.12 -22.28 -3.62
CA PRO A 331 34.14 -20.97 -2.96
C PRO A 331 33.94 -19.82 -3.97
N ILE A 332 33.12 -18.84 -3.59
CA ILE A 332 32.88 -17.60 -4.36
C ILE A 332 33.23 -16.34 -3.52
N PRO A 333 34.53 -16.02 -3.31
CA PRO A 333 34.93 -14.83 -2.56
C PRO A 333 34.41 -13.53 -3.19
N GLY A 334 33.97 -12.59 -2.34
CA GLY A 334 33.32 -11.34 -2.78
C GLY A 334 34.25 -10.27 -3.36
N THR A 335 35.42 -10.06 -2.74
CA THR A 335 36.49 -9.16 -3.24
C THR A 335 37.83 -9.53 -2.61
N THR A 336 38.75 -10.18 -3.35
CA THR A 336 40.15 -10.38 -2.91
C THR A 336 41.11 -10.45 -4.10
N LYS A 337 42.32 -9.90 -3.95
CA LYS A 337 43.43 -10.06 -4.91
C LYS A 337 44.05 -11.46 -4.79
N VAL A 338 43.34 -12.48 -5.26
CA VAL A 338 43.83 -13.86 -5.25
C VAL A 338 44.79 -14.07 -6.42
N LYS A 339 45.98 -14.59 -6.13
CA LYS A 339 46.97 -15.13 -7.08
C LYS A 339 47.53 -16.42 -6.47
N ASN A 340 48.14 -17.28 -7.28
CA ASN A 340 48.87 -18.48 -6.81
C ASN A 340 48.06 -19.32 -5.80
N LEU A 341 46.98 -19.97 -6.25
CA LEU A 341 46.18 -20.87 -5.39
C LEU A 341 46.76 -22.28 -5.27
N ASP A 342 47.85 -22.56 -5.99
CA ASP A 342 48.51 -23.86 -6.10
C ASP A 342 49.32 -24.26 -4.85
N THR A 343 48.97 -23.69 -3.69
CA THR A 343 49.55 -24.01 -2.39
C THR A 343 49.10 -25.40 -1.94
N ILE A 344 49.93 -26.40 -2.23
CA ILE A 344 49.70 -27.79 -1.80
C ILE A 344 49.74 -27.87 -0.28
N LEU A 345 48.60 -28.19 0.35
CA LEU A 345 48.51 -28.44 1.78
C LEU A 345 48.62 -29.95 2.08
N THR A 346 49.50 -30.33 3.00
CA THR A 346 49.58 -31.68 3.55
C THR A 346 48.43 -31.97 4.53
N LYS A 347 48.28 -33.22 4.98
CA LYS A 347 47.29 -33.55 6.03
C LYS A 347 47.64 -32.89 7.36
N GLU A 348 48.94 -32.72 7.59
CA GLU A 348 49.55 -32.10 8.74
C GLU A 348 49.29 -30.59 8.72
N ASP A 349 49.44 -29.92 7.57
CA ASP A 349 49.07 -28.50 7.40
C ASP A 349 47.56 -28.29 7.59
N LEU A 350 46.72 -29.13 6.95
CA LEU A 350 45.27 -29.08 7.12
C LEU A 350 44.87 -29.26 8.58
N LYS A 351 45.57 -30.12 9.33
CA LYS A 351 45.38 -30.28 10.77
C LYS A 351 45.84 -29.04 11.55
N GLU A 352 47.02 -28.47 11.28
CA GLU A 352 47.50 -27.26 11.96
C GLU A 352 46.54 -26.07 11.73
N ILE A 353 46.03 -25.90 10.50
CA ILE A 353 45.01 -24.90 10.17
C ILE A 353 43.74 -25.10 11.03
N CYS A 354 43.30 -26.34 11.25
CA CYS A 354 42.14 -26.62 12.09
C CYS A 354 42.41 -26.44 13.58
N ASP A 355 43.57 -26.89 14.08
CA ASP A 355 43.99 -26.74 15.47
C ASP A 355 44.20 -25.26 15.85
N ALA A 356 44.64 -24.42 14.91
CA ALA A 356 44.75 -22.96 15.08
C ALA A 356 43.39 -22.23 15.15
N VAL A 357 42.31 -22.86 14.68
CA VAL A 357 40.95 -22.28 14.54
C VAL A 357 39.95 -22.99 15.46
N LYS A 358 40.42 -23.51 16.61
CA LYS A 358 39.55 -24.19 17.60
C LYS A 358 38.41 -23.31 18.10
N ILE A 359 37.20 -23.86 18.01
CA ILE A 359 35.93 -23.11 18.01
C ILE A 359 35.46 -22.73 19.42
N ASP A 360 35.87 -23.46 20.46
CA ASP A 360 35.34 -23.32 21.83
C ASP A 360 35.64 -21.97 22.51
N GLU A 361 36.56 -21.15 22.00
CA GLU A 361 36.87 -19.82 22.56
C GLU A 361 35.76 -18.77 22.29
N VAL A 362 34.88 -18.98 21.28
CA VAL A 362 33.89 -17.97 20.81
C VAL A 362 32.47 -18.56 20.71
N ARG A 363 31.84 -18.86 21.85
CA ARG A 363 30.39 -19.10 21.93
C ARG A 363 29.65 -17.81 22.29
N GLY A 364 28.97 -17.24 21.30
CA GLY A 364 27.82 -16.35 21.51
C GLY A 364 26.54 -17.10 21.13
N ASP A 365 25.46 -16.88 21.87
CA ASP A 365 24.20 -17.59 21.66
C ASP A 365 23.59 -17.38 20.27
N ARG A 366 22.74 -18.32 19.85
CA ARG A 366 22.02 -18.27 18.56
C ARG A 366 20.71 -17.46 18.63
N GLU A 367 20.43 -16.78 19.75
CA GLU A 367 19.27 -15.89 19.86
C GLU A 367 19.57 -14.53 19.24
N PHE A 368 18.84 -14.22 18.16
CA PHE A 368 19.09 -13.12 17.20
C PHE A 368 20.41 -13.25 16.41
N GLU A 369 20.30 -13.32 15.08
CA GLU A 369 20.65 -12.16 14.22
C GLU A 369 20.31 -12.39 12.74
N PHE A 370 19.53 -11.47 12.16
CA PHE A 370 19.19 -11.44 10.73
C PHE A 370 20.09 -10.46 9.94
N LEU A 371 21.40 -10.47 10.20
CA LEU A 371 22.37 -9.59 9.54
C LEU A 371 23.42 -10.40 8.75
N THR A 372 23.21 -10.48 7.43
CA THR A 372 24.11 -11.21 6.51
C THR A 372 25.26 -10.30 6.06
N ILE A 373 26.20 -10.04 6.97
CA ILE A 373 27.31 -9.10 6.72
C ILE A 373 28.51 -9.79 6.07
N SER A 374 29.22 -9.08 5.18
CA SER A 374 30.57 -9.44 4.72
C SER A 374 31.41 -8.17 4.48
N SER A 375 32.68 -8.15 4.90
CA SER A 375 33.45 -6.90 4.99
C SER A 375 34.16 -6.44 3.70
N TYR A 376 34.20 -5.12 3.53
CA TYR A 376 35.31 -4.31 2.99
C TYR A 376 36.62 -5.02 2.56
N THR A 377 37.11 -4.65 1.37
CA THR A 377 38.41 -3.95 1.26
C THR A 377 38.42 -3.10 -0.01
N LEU A 378 38.47 -1.77 0.14
CA LEU A 378 38.54 -0.84 -1.00
C LEU A 378 40.03 -0.56 -1.31
N GLY A 379 40.50 -1.02 -2.47
CA GLY A 379 41.94 -1.08 -2.79
C GLY A 379 42.26 -0.83 -4.26
N LEU A 380 41.92 0.38 -4.73
CA LEU A 380 42.18 0.88 -6.07
C LEU A 380 43.66 0.73 -6.46
N LEU A 381 43.92 0.00 -7.55
CA LEU A 381 45.17 0.01 -8.30
C LEU A 381 44.82 -0.36 -9.74
N ARG A 382 45.27 0.45 -10.72
CA ARG A 382 45.29 0.00 -12.11
C ARG A 382 46.20 -1.21 -12.23
N MET A 383 45.84 -2.17 -13.08
CA MET A 383 46.72 -3.25 -13.52
C MET A 383 46.95 -3.09 -15.03
N GLU A 384 47.93 -2.25 -15.37
CA GLU A 384 48.55 -2.25 -16.69
C GLU A 384 49.52 -3.47 -16.73
N ASP A 385 49.44 -4.27 -17.81
CA ASP A 385 50.23 -5.47 -18.16
C ASP A 385 50.36 -6.66 -17.18
N LYS A 386 49.63 -7.79 -17.41
CA LYS A 386 50.10 -9.19 -17.21
C LYS A 386 49.13 -10.28 -17.73
N PRO A 387 49.56 -11.57 -17.87
CA PRO A 387 48.95 -12.53 -18.79
C PRO A 387 47.71 -13.28 -18.28
N GLN A 388 47.01 -13.92 -19.22
CA GLN A 388 45.81 -14.72 -18.98
C GLN A 388 46.03 -15.87 -17.98
N ILE A 389 45.12 -16.01 -17.02
CA ILE A 389 45.05 -17.15 -16.10
C ILE A 389 43.87 -18.04 -16.49
N GLN A 390 44.14 -19.32 -16.73
CA GLN A 390 43.12 -20.33 -17.03
C GLN A 390 42.76 -21.09 -15.76
N MET A 391 41.49 -21.02 -15.32
CA MET A 391 41.03 -21.76 -14.14
C MET A 391 40.64 -23.21 -14.51
N PRO A 392 40.98 -24.21 -13.67
CA PRO A 392 40.56 -25.59 -13.88
C PRO A 392 39.05 -25.73 -13.65
N LEU A 393 38.38 -26.49 -14.53
CA LEU A 393 36.96 -26.82 -14.41
C LEU A 393 36.75 -28.05 -13.51
N VAL A 394 35.61 -28.10 -12.82
CA VAL A 394 35.15 -29.20 -11.94
C VAL A 394 33.63 -29.37 -12.06
N LYS A 395 33.13 -30.57 -11.79
CA LYS A 395 31.68 -30.86 -11.81
C LYS A 395 31.01 -30.45 -10.50
N LEU A 396 30.09 -29.49 -10.58
CA LEU A 396 29.25 -29.06 -9.48
C LEU A 396 28.03 -29.98 -9.37
N GLY A 397 28.16 -31.01 -8.54
CA GLY A 397 27.14 -32.04 -8.37
C GLY A 397 27.08 -33.08 -9.49
N SER A 398 26.12 -33.99 -9.38
CA SER A 398 25.97 -35.19 -10.22
C SER A 398 25.41 -34.91 -11.63
N GLN A 399 24.77 -33.77 -11.82
CA GLN A 399 24.02 -33.46 -13.06
C GLN A 399 24.89 -32.97 -14.23
N GLY A 400 26.21 -32.89 -14.05
CA GLY A 400 27.14 -32.61 -15.14
C GLY A 400 27.39 -31.13 -15.44
N LEU A 401 26.93 -30.20 -14.60
CA LEU A 401 27.32 -28.80 -14.65
C LEU A 401 28.82 -28.66 -14.33
N GLU A 402 29.63 -28.25 -15.30
CA GLU A 402 31.05 -27.94 -15.11
C GLU A 402 31.27 -26.45 -14.86
N VAL A 403 32.01 -26.10 -13.81
CA VAL A 403 32.28 -24.71 -13.35
C VAL A 403 33.76 -24.54 -12.99
N SER A 404 34.27 -23.31 -12.97
CA SER A 404 35.63 -23.06 -12.48
C SER A 404 35.77 -23.39 -10.98
N ARG A 405 36.88 -24.03 -10.60
CA ARG A 405 37.16 -24.51 -9.24
C ARG A 405 37.09 -23.42 -8.16
N LEU A 406 37.41 -22.18 -8.54
CA LEU A 406 37.10 -20.96 -7.80
C LEU A 406 36.07 -20.18 -8.64
N GLY A 407 35.00 -19.69 -8.03
CA GLY A 407 34.08 -18.74 -8.70
C GLY A 407 34.22 -17.33 -8.15
N PHE A 408 33.44 -16.41 -8.70
CA PHE A 408 33.49 -14.98 -8.37
C PHE A 408 32.13 -14.47 -7.88
N GLY A 409 32.06 -13.89 -6.67
CA GLY A 409 30.82 -13.43 -6.06
C GLY A 409 30.60 -11.92 -6.18
N CYS A 410 29.61 -11.47 -6.96
CA CYS A 410 29.40 -10.04 -7.23
C CYS A 410 28.94 -9.20 -6.02
N GLY A 411 28.53 -9.81 -4.90
CA GLY A 411 27.96 -9.08 -3.75
C GLY A 411 28.89 -8.05 -3.09
N GLY A 412 30.21 -8.27 -3.12
CA GLY A 412 31.20 -7.29 -2.60
C GLY A 412 31.33 -6.03 -3.47
N LEU A 413 30.86 -6.08 -4.71
CA LEU A 413 30.93 -4.98 -5.67
C LEU A 413 29.77 -3.97 -5.53
N SER A 414 28.89 -4.18 -4.56
CA SER A 414 27.63 -3.45 -4.38
C SER A 414 27.74 -2.18 -3.51
N GLY A 415 28.81 -2.06 -2.71
CA GLY A 415 28.94 -0.95 -1.75
C GLY A 415 27.99 -1.01 -0.55
N ILE A 416 27.10 -2.02 -0.43
CA ILE A 416 26.15 -2.20 0.69
C ILE A 416 26.83 -2.09 2.07
N TYR A 417 28.10 -2.45 2.15
CA TYR A 417 28.86 -2.54 3.39
C TYR A 417 29.68 -1.26 3.73
N SER A 418 29.64 -0.21 2.92
CA SER A 418 30.38 1.04 3.19
C SER A 418 29.60 2.00 4.10
N GLY A 419 30.14 2.27 5.30
CA GLY A 419 29.48 2.99 6.40
C GLY A 419 29.26 4.50 6.25
N ASN A 420 29.18 5.05 5.03
CA ASN A 420 28.71 6.43 4.85
C ASN A 420 27.20 6.53 5.11
N LYS A 421 26.74 7.70 5.56
CA LYS A 421 25.36 7.91 6.03
C LYS A 421 24.35 7.96 4.87
N ALA A 422 23.16 7.39 5.13
CA ALA A 422 21.94 7.40 4.29
C ALA A 422 21.97 6.48 3.04
N PRO A 423 20.81 6.06 2.51
CA PRO A 423 20.73 4.90 1.60
C PRO A 423 21.04 5.23 0.13
N LEU A 424 21.90 4.41 -0.49
CA LEU A 424 22.21 4.45 -1.92
C LEU A 424 21.17 3.67 -2.74
N PHE A 425 19.94 4.19 -2.82
CA PHE A 425 18.81 3.50 -3.46
C PHE A 425 18.04 4.42 -4.46
N ASP A 426 18.66 4.74 -5.60
CA ASP A 426 18.16 5.63 -6.69
C ASP A 426 18.22 4.95 -8.07
N GLU A 427 17.10 4.94 -8.81
CA GLU A 427 16.90 4.22 -10.07
C GLU A 427 17.86 4.63 -11.19
N ALA A 428 18.30 5.90 -11.23
CA ALA A 428 19.28 6.39 -12.21
C ALA A 428 20.63 5.63 -12.11
N ALA A 429 20.93 5.05 -10.95
CA ALA A 429 22.04 4.14 -10.80
C ALA A 429 21.79 2.83 -11.58
N CYS A 430 20.81 2.01 -11.20
CA CYS A 430 20.75 0.56 -11.56
C CYS A 430 20.96 0.24 -13.05
N SER A 431 20.42 1.07 -13.95
CA SER A 431 20.62 0.95 -15.40
C SER A 431 22.10 0.77 -15.80
N VAL A 432 23.02 1.48 -15.12
CA VAL A 432 24.46 1.49 -15.44
C VAL A 432 25.21 0.27 -14.84
N ILE A 433 24.64 -0.47 -13.87
CA ILE A 433 25.15 -1.80 -13.45
C ILE A 433 24.90 -2.79 -14.58
N GLU A 434 23.67 -2.82 -15.06
CA GLU A 434 23.22 -3.77 -16.08
C GLU A 434 23.99 -3.52 -17.38
N GLU A 435 24.15 -2.25 -17.77
CA GLU A 435 24.97 -1.90 -18.93
C GLU A 435 26.45 -2.30 -18.76
N ALA A 436 27.05 -2.08 -17.60
CA ALA A 436 28.45 -2.46 -17.35
C ALA A 436 28.65 -3.99 -17.31
N PHE A 437 27.71 -4.74 -16.72
CA PHE A 437 27.74 -6.20 -16.68
C PHE A 437 27.55 -6.79 -18.08
N ASN A 438 26.61 -6.24 -18.85
CA ASN A 438 26.35 -6.66 -20.23
C ASN A 438 27.54 -6.37 -21.16
N ARG A 439 28.26 -5.26 -20.96
CA ARG A 439 29.51 -4.97 -21.70
C ARG A 439 30.56 -6.05 -21.43
N VAL A 440 30.71 -6.54 -20.19
CA VAL A 440 31.62 -7.65 -19.86
C VAL A 440 31.15 -8.98 -20.44
N LEU A 441 29.86 -9.34 -20.29
CA LEU A 441 29.32 -10.58 -20.89
C LEU A 441 29.47 -10.61 -22.41
N LYS A 442 29.42 -9.46 -23.10
CA LYS A 442 29.61 -9.36 -24.56
C LYS A 442 31.08 -9.44 -25.00
N GLN A 443 32.04 -9.37 -24.06
CA GLN A 443 33.47 -9.50 -24.34
C GLN A 443 34.00 -10.93 -24.12
N LEU A 444 33.23 -11.79 -23.46
CA LEU A 444 33.63 -13.17 -23.14
C LEU A 444 32.77 -14.18 -23.92
N PRO A 445 33.37 -15.26 -24.49
CA PRO A 445 32.58 -16.34 -25.10
C PRO A 445 31.65 -17.00 -24.07
N ARG A 446 30.37 -17.16 -24.40
CA ARG A 446 29.32 -17.61 -23.46
C ARG A 446 29.54 -19.02 -22.93
N GLU A 447 30.28 -19.83 -23.67
CA GLU A 447 30.76 -21.17 -23.30
C GLU A 447 31.81 -21.14 -22.17
N ASN A 448 32.60 -20.07 -22.07
CA ASN A 448 33.67 -19.90 -21.07
C ASN A 448 33.19 -19.19 -19.79
N VAL A 449 31.91 -18.82 -19.71
CA VAL A 449 31.30 -18.19 -18.54
C VAL A 449 30.12 -19.03 -18.08
N GLN A 450 30.18 -19.57 -16.87
CA GLN A 450 29.02 -20.22 -16.26
C GLN A 450 28.31 -19.24 -15.33
N LEU A 451 27.06 -18.93 -15.66
CA LEU A 451 26.29 -17.89 -14.98
C LEU A 451 25.39 -18.51 -13.91
N ALA A 452 25.62 -18.14 -12.65
CA ALA A 452 24.73 -18.42 -11.53
C ALA A 452 24.11 -17.14 -10.97
N THR A 453 22.85 -17.25 -10.52
CA THR A 453 22.11 -16.15 -9.88
C THR A 453 21.03 -16.70 -8.95
N LYS A 454 20.41 -15.82 -8.14
CA LYS A 454 19.44 -16.20 -7.10
C LYS A 454 18.34 -15.16 -6.91
N PHE A 455 17.33 -15.48 -6.10
CA PHE A 455 16.27 -14.55 -5.68
C PHE A 455 16.09 -14.47 -4.17
N GLY A 456 15.67 -13.31 -3.64
CA GLY A 456 15.11 -13.20 -2.28
C GLY A 456 15.95 -12.42 -1.26
N ILE A 457 15.28 -12.09 -0.14
CA ILE A 457 15.54 -11.00 0.83
C ILE A 457 14.89 -9.68 0.40
N VAL A 458 13.71 -9.40 0.98
CA VAL A 458 13.17 -8.04 1.14
C VAL A 458 13.80 -7.43 2.40
N MET A 459 14.14 -6.15 2.37
CA MET A 459 14.65 -5.40 3.54
C MET A 459 13.84 -4.10 3.72
N SER A 460 12.87 -4.16 4.63
CA SER A 460 11.95 -3.09 5.05
C SER A 460 10.84 -2.67 4.07
N ASP A 461 9.69 -2.31 4.65
CA ASP A 461 8.41 -2.04 3.99
C ASP A 461 8.33 -0.66 3.29
N ASN A 462 9.48 -0.02 3.03
CA ASN A 462 9.58 1.41 2.73
C ASN A 462 9.80 1.74 1.24
N TYR A 463 9.49 0.80 0.35
CA TYR A 463 9.69 0.91 -1.11
C TYR A 463 8.55 0.21 -1.87
N GLN A 464 8.32 0.57 -3.14
CA GLN A 464 7.43 -0.16 -4.09
C GLN A 464 8.13 -0.45 -5.44
N PHE A 465 8.19 -1.74 -5.84
CA PHE A 465 8.69 -2.29 -7.11
C PHE A 465 8.04 -3.68 -7.33
N GLY A 466 7.40 -3.90 -8.48
CA GLY A 466 6.67 -5.16 -8.76
C GLY A 466 7.51 -6.36 -9.21
N VAL A 467 6.83 -7.51 -9.29
CA VAL A 467 7.31 -8.85 -9.66
C VAL A 467 7.94 -8.88 -11.04
N ARG A 468 9.12 -9.49 -11.12
CA ARG A 468 9.85 -9.72 -12.37
C ARG A 468 10.16 -11.21 -12.48
N GLY A 469 9.49 -11.91 -13.40
CA GLY A 469 9.75 -13.32 -13.66
C GLY A 469 11.10 -13.56 -14.38
N PRO A 470 11.63 -14.79 -14.38
CA PRO A 470 12.97 -15.08 -14.90
C PRO A 470 13.19 -14.84 -16.40
N LEU A 471 12.15 -14.58 -17.19
CA LEU A 471 12.30 -14.09 -18.57
C LEU A 471 12.90 -12.66 -18.61
N ASN A 472 12.68 -11.84 -17.58
CA ASN A 472 13.24 -10.48 -17.50
C ASN A 472 14.74 -10.47 -17.15
N ILE A 473 15.25 -11.42 -16.35
CA ILE A 473 16.70 -11.49 -16.08
C ILE A 473 17.48 -11.97 -17.32
N LEU A 474 16.93 -12.86 -18.13
CA LEU A 474 17.51 -13.22 -19.43
C LEU A 474 17.63 -11.99 -20.36
N LYS A 475 16.57 -11.17 -20.41
CA LYS A 475 16.56 -9.92 -21.19
C LYS A 475 17.49 -8.84 -20.60
N ARG A 476 17.60 -8.73 -19.28
CA ARG A 476 18.46 -7.74 -18.58
C ARG A 476 19.95 -8.09 -18.66
N LEU A 477 20.29 -9.37 -18.64
CA LEU A 477 21.68 -9.86 -18.77
C LEU A 477 22.09 -10.16 -20.23
N ASP A 478 21.19 -9.94 -21.19
CA ASP A 478 21.35 -10.22 -22.63
C ASP A 478 21.85 -11.65 -22.94
N VAL A 479 21.26 -12.64 -22.27
CA VAL A 479 21.58 -14.08 -22.42
C VAL A 479 20.33 -14.92 -22.68
N ASN A 480 20.46 -15.95 -23.52
CA ASN A 480 19.35 -16.84 -23.86
C ASN A 480 18.96 -17.83 -22.74
N TYR A 481 19.88 -18.11 -21.81
CA TYR A 481 19.69 -19.01 -20.67
C TYR A 481 20.65 -18.69 -19.51
N ILE A 482 20.27 -19.08 -18.30
CA ILE A 482 21.12 -19.12 -17.09
C ILE A 482 21.58 -20.56 -16.85
N ASP A 483 22.82 -20.76 -16.39
CA ASP A 483 23.32 -22.12 -16.13
C ASP A 483 22.74 -22.67 -14.83
N LEU A 484 22.91 -21.97 -13.71
CA LEU A 484 22.43 -22.44 -12.40
C LEU A 484 21.62 -21.37 -11.67
N TYR A 485 20.34 -21.66 -11.46
CA TYR A 485 19.40 -20.70 -10.89
C TYR A 485 18.95 -21.12 -9.48
N TYR A 486 19.17 -20.26 -8.49
CA TYR A 486 18.97 -20.57 -7.08
C TYR A 486 17.68 -19.97 -6.50
N GLN A 487 16.90 -20.80 -5.81
CA GLN A 487 15.94 -20.33 -4.81
C GLN A 487 16.67 -19.98 -3.51
N HIS A 488 16.55 -18.72 -3.04
CA HIS A 488 17.31 -18.24 -1.88
C HIS A 488 16.38 -17.64 -0.81
N ARG A 489 16.15 -18.46 0.22
CA ARG A 489 15.10 -18.26 1.24
C ARG A 489 13.69 -18.26 0.62
N VAL A 490 12.68 -18.15 1.47
CA VAL A 490 11.26 -18.20 1.12
C VAL A 490 10.59 -17.04 1.86
N ASP A 491 9.73 -16.29 1.16
CA ASP A 491 8.90 -15.25 1.73
C ASP A 491 7.42 -15.57 1.42
N VAL A 492 6.55 -15.29 2.38
CA VAL A 492 5.13 -15.72 2.41
C VAL A 492 4.22 -14.70 3.11
N SER A 493 4.74 -13.55 3.56
CA SER A 493 4.13 -12.48 4.38
C SER A 493 3.43 -12.93 5.67
N VAL A 494 2.32 -13.69 5.56
CA VAL A 494 2.07 -14.98 6.25
C VAL A 494 0.73 -15.55 5.74
N PRO A 495 0.67 -16.83 5.30
CA PRO A 495 -0.58 -17.45 4.88
C PRO A 495 -1.61 -17.43 6.02
N ILE A 496 -2.90 -17.28 5.68
CA ILE A 496 -3.96 -17.35 6.69
C ILE A 496 -3.95 -18.72 7.40
N GLU A 497 -3.51 -19.75 6.69
CA GLU A 497 -3.27 -21.10 7.18
C GLU A 497 -2.23 -21.17 8.30
N ASP A 498 -1.12 -20.44 8.19
CA ASP A 498 -0.06 -20.40 9.23
C ASP A 498 -0.48 -19.52 10.42
N THR A 499 -1.22 -18.43 10.17
CA THR A 499 -1.86 -17.63 11.22
C THR A 499 -2.83 -18.49 12.04
N MET A 500 -3.71 -19.26 11.37
CA MET A 500 -4.61 -20.21 12.02
C MET A 500 -3.85 -21.38 12.67
N GLY A 501 -2.73 -21.80 12.10
CA GLY A 501 -1.84 -22.82 12.66
C GLY A 501 -1.29 -22.41 14.03
N GLU A 502 -0.93 -21.14 14.22
CA GLU A 502 -0.50 -20.62 15.52
C GLU A 502 -1.66 -20.41 16.50
N LEU A 503 -2.77 -19.83 16.04
CA LEU A 503 -3.97 -19.67 16.86
C LEU A 503 -4.48 -21.03 17.38
N LYS A 504 -4.41 -22.08 16.57
CA LYS A 504 -4.70 -23.47 16.95
C LYS A 504 -3.78 -24.02 18.05
N LYS A 505 -2.51 -23.57 18.13
CA LYS A 505 -1.63 -23.89 19.28
C LYS A 505 -2.08 -23.14 20.53
N LEU A 506 -2.45 -21.87 20.41
CA LEU A 506 -2.97 -21.06 21.53
C LEU A 506 -4.31 -21.60 22.07
N VAL A 507 -5.14 -22.21 21.22
CA VAL A 507 -6.32 -23.00 21.65
C VAL A 507 -5.90 -24.23 22.45
N ASN A 508 -4.97 -25.04 21.93
CA ASN A 508 -4.47 -26.24 22.61
C ASN A 508 -3.74 -25.92 23.95
N GLU A 509 -3.14 -24.74 24.06
CA GLU A 509 -2.53 -24.22 25.30
C GLU A 509 -3.56 -23.64 26.29
N GLY A 510 -4.84 -23.53 25.91
CA GLY A 510 -5.91 -22.97 26.74
C GLY A 510 -5.85 -21.43 26.90
N LYS A 511 -5.00 -20.74 26.14
CA LYS A 511 -4.82 -19.28 26.20
C LYS A 511 -5.92 -18.52 25.48
N ILE A 512 -6.46 -19.10 24.42
CA ILE A 512 -7.68 -18.65 23.75
C ILE A 512 -8.66 -19.84 23.68
N ARG A 513 -9.97 -19.60 23.69
CA ARG A 513 -10.97 -20.69 23.53
C ARG A 513 -11.45 -20.84 22.09
N TYR A 514 -11.72 -19.72 21.43
CA TYR A 514 -12.30 -19.66 20.09
C TYR A 514 -11.57 -18.66 19.20
N ILE A 515 -11.57 -18.94 17.89
CA ILE A 515 -10.92 -18.11 16.86
C ILE A 515 -11.98 -17.34 16.07
N GLY A 516 -11.69 -16.07 15.79
CA GLY A 516 -12.46 -15.24 14.86
C GLY A 516 -11.59 -14.54 13.82
N LEU A 517 -12.25 -13.96 12.81
CA LEU A 517 -11.65 -13.03 11.84
C LEU A 517 -12.42 -11.71 11.84
N SER A 518 -11.80 -10.62 11.41
CA SER A 518 -12.47 -9.33 11.24
C SER A 518 -12.21 -8.78 9.83
N GLU A 519 -13.28 -8.42 9.13
CA GLU A 519 -13.30 -7.89 7.75
C GLU A 519 -12.45 -8.71 6.76
N ALA A 520 -12.67 -10.03 6.78
CA ALA A 520 -12.07 -11.04 5.91
C ALA A 520 -12.94 -11.35 4.68
N SER A 521 -12.33 -11.75 3.55
CA SER A 521 -13.05 -12.13 2.33
C SER A 521 -13.63 -13.56 2.40
N VAL A 522 -14.50 -13.91 1.44
CA VAL A 522 -15.04 -15.27 1.28
C VAL A 522 -13.95 -16.33 1.18
N ASP A 523 -12.90 -16.09 0.38
CA ASP A 523 -11.76 -17.02 0.23
C ASP A 523 -11.01 -17.18 1.55
N THR A 524 -10.65 -16.06 2.19
CA THR A 524 -9.93 -16.07 3.46
C THR A 524 -10.68 -16.84 4.55
N ILE A 525 -12.00 -16.62 4.66
CA ILE A 525 -12.85 -17.32 5.64
C ILE A 525 -12.87 -18.83 5.36
N ARG A 526 -13.03 -19.26 4.10
CA ARG A 526 -13.01 -20.69 3.73
C ARG A 526 -11.67 -21.34 4.07
N ARG A 527 -10.55 -20.70 3.70
CA ARG A 527 -9.19 -21.21 3.93
C ARG A 527 -8.82 -21.27 5.41
N ALA A 528 -9.15 -20.23 6.17
CA ALA A 528 -8.94 -20.20 7.62
C ALA A 528 -9.74 -21.32 8.31
N HIS A 529 -11.03 -21.45 7.98
CA HIS A 529 -11.93 -22.45 8.55
C HIS A 529 -11.49 -23.89 8.23
N ALA A 530 -10.82 -24.12 7.10
CA ALA A 530 -10.24 -25.43 6.75
C ALA A 530 -9.06 -25.85 7.65
N VAL A 531 -8.36 -24.91 8.30
CA VAL A 531 -7.24 -25.21 9.22
C VAL A 531 -7.72 -25.32 10.68
N HIS A 532 -8.63 -24.44 11.10
CA HIS A 532 -9.34 -24.52 12.38
C HIS A 532 -10.71 -23.86 12.23
N PRO A 533 -11.82 -24.46 12.73
CA PRO A 533 -13.15 -23.88 12.60
C PRO A 533 -13.26 -22.45 13.15
N ILE A 534 -13.52 -21.49 12.25
CA ILE A 534 -13.77 -20.11 12.64
C ILE A 534 -15.11 -20.05 13.37
N THR A 535 -15.11 -19.48 14.58
CA THR A 535 -16.30 -19.38 15.43
C THR A 535 -17.13 -18.16 15.05
N ALA A 536 -16.50 -17.02 14.75
CA ALA A 536 -17.19 -15.81 14.36
C ALA A 536 -16.40 -14.95 13.35
N VAL A 537 -17.11 -14.19 12.52
CA VAL A 537 -16.52 -13.08 11.74
C VAL A 537 -17.08 -11.74 12.21
N GLN A 538 -16.21 -10.75 12.40
CA GLN A 538 -16.60 -9.38 12.75
C GLN A 538 -16.65 -8.51 11.50
N MET A 539 -17.79 -7.86 11.28
CA MET A 539 -18.11 -7.13 10.03
C MET A 539 -18.90 -5.85 10.34
N GLU A 540 -18.84 -4.86 9.44
CA GLU A 540 -19.76 -3.74 9.51
C GLU A 540 -21.14 -4.14 8.97
N TYR A 541 -22.17 -4.06 9.81
CA TYR A 541 -23.53 -4.38 9.37
C TYR A 541 -24.59 -3.56 10.12
N SER A 542 -25.42 -2.84 9.36
CA SER A 542 -26.47 -1.94 9.86
C SER A 542 -27.42 -1.57 8.71
N LEU A 543 -28.56 -0.93 9.00
CA LEU A 543 -29.57 -0.54 8.00
C LEU A 543 -29.00 0.11 6.74
N TRP A 544 -27.99 0.97 6.88
CA TRP A 544 -27.38 1.70 5.76
C TRP A 544 -26.06 1.10 5.23
N CYS A 545 -25.67 -0.09 5.70
CA CYS A 545 -24.43 -0.77 5.32
C CYS A 545 -24.67 -2.29 5.31
N ARG A 546 -25.06 -2.80 4.14
CA ARG A 546 -25.66 -4.12 3.94
C ARG A 546 -24.88 -5.05 3.00
N GLU A 547 -23.69 -4.64 2.57
CA GLU A 547 -22.82 -5.32 1.60
C GLU A 547 -22.58 -6.82 1.90
N ILE A 548 -22.56 -7.21 3.18
CA ILE A 548 -22.30 -8.60 3.59
C ILE A 548 -23.46 -9.58 3.31
N GLU A 549 -24.66 -9.10 2.98
CA GLU A 549 -25.87 -9.93 2.82
C GLU A 549 -25.77 -10.92 1.65
N ASN A 550 -25.06 -10.56 0.58
CA ASN A 550 -25.02 -11.35 -0.66
C ASN A 550 -24.02 -12.53 -0.61
N GLU A 551 -22.91 -12.38 0.12
CA GLU A 551 -21.81 -13.35 0.08
C GLU A 551 -21.41 -13.87 1.47
N ILE A 552 -21.16 -12.97 2.42
CA ILE A 552 -20.61 -13.31 3.73
C ILE A 552 -21.67 -13.93 4.63
N ILE A 553 -22.92 -13.43 4.65
CA ILE A 553 -23.99 -14.06 5.44
C ILE A 553 -24.31 -15.48 4.93
N PRO A 554 -24.50 -15.74 3.62
CA PRO A 554 -24.68 -17.10 3.09
C PRO A 554 -23.49 -18.02 3.38
N LEU A 555 -22.26 -17.52 3.27
CA LEU A 555 -21.04 -18.27 3.64
C LEU A 555 -21.03 -18.67 5.12
N CYS A 556 -21.33 -17.72 6.02
CA CYS A 556 -21.34 -17.97 7.45
C CYS A 556 -22.43 -18.98 7.83
N ARG A 557 -23.62 -18.88 7.21
CA ARG A 557 -24.68 -19.90 7.31
C ARG A 557 -24.19 -21.27 6.82
N GLN A 558 -23.54 -21.35 5.66
CA GLN A 558 -23.00 -22.60 5.09
C GLN A 558 -21.98 -23.28 6.01
N LEU A 559 -21.09 -22.51 6.62
CA LEU A 559 -19.99 -23.01 7.45
C LEU A 559 -20.32 -23.04 8.97
N GLY A 560 -21.54 -22.65 9.35
CA GLY A 560 -21.94 -22.55 10.77
C GLY A 560 -21.06 -21.58 11.57
N ILE A 561 -20.78 -20.40 11.01
CA ILE A 561 -19.96 -19.35 11.63
C ILE A 561 -20.87 -18.23 12.13
N GLY A 562 -20.61 -17.71 13.33
CA GLY A 562 -21.32 -16.55 13.88
C GLY A 562 -20.90 -15.24 13.21
N ILE A 563 -21.71 -14.19 13.35
CA ILE A 563 -21.38 -12.85 12.87
C ILE A 563 -21.45 -11.87 14.03
N VAL A 564 -20.44 -11.03 14.18
CA VAL A 564 -20.42 -9.94 15.17
C VAL A 564 -20.48 -8.61 14.42
N SER A 565 -21.61 -7.92 14.52
CA SER A 565 -21.86 -6.70 13.75
C SER A 565 -21.36 -5.46 14.49
N TYR A 566 -20.30 -4.84 13.97
CA TYR A 566 -19.78 -3.56 14.45
C TYR A 566 -20.47 -2.37 13.74
N SER A 567 -20.43 -1.20 14.39
CA SER A 567 -21.17 0.00 13.96
C SER A 567 -22.69 -0.22 13.73
N PRO A 568 -23.42 -1.05 14.52
CA PRO A 568 -24.80 -1.43 14.21
C PRO A 568 -25.77 -0.22 14.17
N LEU A 569 -25.46 0.84 14.90
CA LEU A 569 -26.18 2.12 14.90
C LEU A 569 -25.64 3.11 13.83
N GLY A 570 -25.12 2.61 12.71
CA GLY A 570 -24.63 3.41 11.59
C GLY A 570 -23.54 4.41 11.99
N ARG A 571 -22.45 3.93 12.62
CA ARG A 571 -21.35 4.75 13.16
C ARG A 571 -21.80 5.85 14.16
N GLY A 572 -23.01 5.75 14.69
CA GLY A 572 -23.63 6.70 15.63
C GLY A 572 -24.83 7.45 15.05
N PHE A 573 -25.04 7.43 13.73
CA PHE A 573 -26.13 8.13 13.05
C PHE A 573 -27.52 7.71 13.54
N PHE A 574 -27.76 6.39 13.65
CA PHE A 574 -28.99 5.86 14.25
C PHE A 574 -28.96 5.86 15.79
N GLY A 575 -27.91 6.40 16.41
CA GLY A 575 -27.74 6.50 17.87
C GLY A 575 -28.60 7.57 18.55
N GLY A 576 -29.18 8.50 17.78
CA GLY A 576 -30.20 9.42 18.27
C GLY A 576 -30.15 10.82 17.66
N LYS A 577 -31.27 11.53 17.75
CA LYS A 577 -31.56 12.80 17.05
C LYS A 577 -30.46 13.86 17.18
N ALA A 578 -29.85 14.01 18.36
CA ALA A 578 -28.76 14.97 18.58
C ALA A 578 -27.47 14.67 17.78
N VAL A 579 -27.18 13.41 17.46
CA VAL A 579 -26.01 13.05 16.62
C VAL A 579 -26.24 13.48 15.16
N VAL A 580 -27.49 13.50 14.73
CA VAL A 580 -27.93 13.84 13.38
C VAL A 580 -28.12 15.35 13.19
N GLU A 581 -28.61 16.06 14.21
CA GLU A 581 -28.91 17.50 14.12
C GLU A 581 -27.74 18.41 14.54
N SER A 582 -26.84 17.98 15.42
CA SER A 582 -25.75 18.83 15.96
C SER A 582 -24.36 18.20 15.83
N LEU A 583 -24.03 17.70 14.64
CA LEU A 583 -22.69 17.22 14.31
C LEU A 583 -21.75 18.43 14.10
N SER A 584 -20.77 18.64 14.99
CA SER A 584 -19.76 19.70 14.78
C SER A 584 -18.91 19.44 13.53
N ALA A 585 -18.52 20.50 12.82
CA ALA A 585 -17.56 20.44 11.72
C ALA A 585 -16.18 19.91 12.17
N ASP A 586 -15.81 20.08 13.44
CA ASP A 586 -14.58 19.54 14.03
C ASP A 586 -14.65 18.02 14.31
N SER A 587 -15.81 17.39 14.09
CA SER A 587 -16.00 15.96 14.33
C SER A 587 -15.26 15.12 13.30
N LEU A 588 -14.55 14.09 13.77
CA LEU A 588 -14.00 13.03 12.91
C LEU A 588 -15.08 12.18 12.18
N LEU A 589 -16.37 12.44 12.42
CA LEU A 589 -17.45 11.97 11.56
C LEU A 589 -17.71 12.92 10.39
N TYR A 590 -17.59 14.25 10.55
CA TYR A 590 -17.88 15.23 9.49
C TYR A 590 -16.93 15.09 8.28
N THR A 591 -15.78 14.44 8.43
CA THR A 591 -14.87 14.13 7.31
C THR A 591 -15.32 12.93 6.46
N HIS A 592 -16.28 12.14 6.91
CA HIS A 592 -16.82 10.95 6.23
C HIS A 592 -17.95 11.35 5.25
N PRO A 593 -17.96 10.88 3.98
CA PRO A 593 -18.93 11.33 2.96
C PRO A 593 -20.43 11.23 3.29
N ARG A 594 -20.83 10.38 4.25
CA ARG A 594 -22.24 10.23 4.69
C ARG A 594 -22.70 11.28 5.71
N PHE A 595 -21.77 12.06 6.22
CA PHE A 595 -21.92 12.94 7.40
C PHE A 595 -21.58 14.41 7.09
N ASN A 596 -21.47 14.80 5.81
CA ASN A 596 -21.24 16.17 5.38
C ASN A 596 -22.09 16.59 4.18
N GLY A 597 -22.26 17.92 4.01
CA GLY A 597 -22.97 18.55 2.91
C GLY A 597 -24.36 17.97 2.62
N ASP A 598 -24.75 18.00 1.35
CA ASP A 598 -25.99 17.43 0.82
C ASP A 598 -26.25 15.98 1.27
N ASN A 599 -25.20 15.19 1.47
CA ASN A 599 -25.31 13.79 1.87
C ASN A 599 -25.86 13.66 3.29
N LEU A 600 -25.42 14.52 4.22
CA LEU A 600 -25.99 14.57 5.56
C LEU A 600 -27.47 14.97 5.52
N GLU A 601 -27.82 15.98 4.72
CA GLU A 601 -29.21 16.47 4.61
C GLU A 601 -30.14 15.47 3.93
N LYS A 602 -29.65 14.67 2.97
CA LYS A 602 -30.41 13.54 2.40
C LYS A 602 -30.53 12.37 3.38
N ASN A 603 -29.45 11.98 4.05
CA ASN A 603 -29.47 10.91 5.05
C ASN A 603 -30.37 11.27 6.25
N LYS A 604 -30.48 12.55 6.62
CA LYS A 604 -31.46 13.08 7.59
C LYS A 604 -32.90 12.74 7.24
N LEU A 605 -33.27 12.70 5.94
CA LEU A 605 -34.61 12.28 5.51
C LEU A 605 -34.84 10.79 5.78
N LEU A 606 -33.83 9.93 5.58
CA LEU A 606 -33.88 8.50 5.93
C LEU A 606 -34.02 8.30 7.45
N TYR A 607 -33.30 9.08 8.25
CA TYR A 607 -33.50 9.11 9.71
C TYR A 607 -34.94 9.54 10.06
N GLY A 608 -35.51 10.51 9.33
CA GLY A 608 -36.90 10.94 9.48
C GLY A 608 -37.92 9.83 9.16
N LYS A 609 -37.76 9.14 8.03
CA LYS A 609 -38.55 7.93 7.67
C LYS A 609 -38.52 6.91 8.83
N LEU A 610 -37.31 6.56 9.28
CA LEU A 610 -37.09 5.56 10.35
C LEU A 610 -37.60 6.02 11.73
N ALA A 611 -37.58 7.32 12.04
CA ALA A 611 -38.10 7.87 13.29
C ALA A 611 -39.63 7.76 13.38
N ASN A 612 -40.34 7.90 12.26
CA ASN A 612 -41.79 7.69 12.22
C ASN A 612 -42.14 6.21 12.46
N LEU A 613 -41.36 5.28 11.91
CA LEU A 613 -41.51 3.84 12.21
C LEU A 613 -41.17 3.53 13.67
N ALA A 614 -40.12 4.12 14.24
CA ALA A 614 -39.80 3.93 15.65
C ALA A 614 -40.97 4.34 16.57
N ALA A 615 -41.63 5.46 16.26
CA ALA A 615 -42.85 5.89 16.94
C ALA A 615 -44.03 4.92 16.74
N LYS A 616 -44.23 4.38 15.52
CA LYS A 616 -45.23 3.32 15.22
C LYS A 616 -45.04 2.09 16.10
N HIS A 617 -43.79 1.68 16.35
CA HIS A 617 -43.41 0.57 17.24
C HIS A 617 -43.22 0.97 18.72
N ALA A 618 -43.65 2.17 19.12
CA ALA A 618 -43.53 2.70 20.49
C ALA A 618 -42.09 2.66 21.07
N CYS A 619 -41.08 2.80 20.21
CA CYS A 619 -39.66 2.68 20.54
C CYS A 619 -38.84 3.87 19.99
N THR A 620 -37.54 3.86 20.20
CA THR A 620 -36.60 4.86 19.65
C THR A 620 -35.88 4.33 18.40
N VAL A 621 -35.39 5.24 17.55
CA VAL A 621 -34.58 4.86 16.35
C VAL A 621 -33.44 3.87 16.67
N PRO A 622 -32.60 4.06 17.71
CA PRO A 622 -31.58 3.08 18.06
C PRO A 622 -32.16 1.72 18.50
N GLN A 623 -33.32 1.68 19.17
CA GLN A 623 -34.00 0.41 19.46
C GLN A 623 -34.45 -0.29 18.17
N LEU A 624 -35.11 0.43 17.25
CA LEU A 624 -35.60 -0.14 16.00
C LEU A 624 -34.47 -0.65 15.10
N ALA A 625 -33.38 0.12 14.98
CA ALA A 625 -32.21 -0.26 14.18
C ALA A 625 -31.48 -1.49 14.74
N LEU A 626 -31.38 -1.62 16.07
CA LEU A 626 -30.86 -2.83 16.71
C LEU A 626 -31.85 -4.00 16.60
N ALA A 627 -33.16 -3.77 16.77
CA ALA A 627 -34.19 -4.80 16.67
C ALA A 627 -34.22 -5.42 15.26
N TRP A 628 -34.20 -4.60 14.21
CA TRP A 628 -34.09 -5.07 12.82
C TRP A 628 -32.88 -5.99 12.64
N LEU A 629 -31.73 -5.61 13.17
CA LEU A 629 -30.46 -6.35 13.07
C LEU A 629 -30.50 -7.67 13.87
N LEU A 630 -31.17 -7.67 15.02
CA LEU A 630 -31.41 -8.84 15.87
C LEU A 630 -32.40 -9.86 15.26
N HIS A 631 -33.23 -9.44 14.30
CA HIS A 631 -34.15 -10.31 13.56
C HIS A 631 -33.56 -10.89 12.26
N GLN A 632 -32.39 -10.43 11.78
CA GLN A 632 -31.79 -10.92 10.52
C GLN A 632 -31.29 -12.37 10.61
N ASP A 633 -30.68 -12.74 11.75
CA ASP A 633 -30.25 -14.12 12.06
C ASP A 633 -29.96 -14.26 13.57
N ASN A 634 -30.23 -15.45 14.13
CA ASN A 634 -29.84 -15.80 15.50
C ASN A 634 -28.30 -15.86 15.68
N TYR A 635 -27.55 -16.07 14.59
CA TYR A 635 -26.09 -16.06 14.58
C TYR A 635 -25.45 -14.65 14.51
N ILE A 636 -26.24 -13.58 14.30
CA ILE A 636 -25.74 -12.19 14.23
C ILE A 636 -25.86 -11.52 15.60
N VAL A 637 -24.74 -11.21 16.26
CA VAL A 637 -24.66 -10.54 17.58
C VAL A 637 -24.10 -9.12 17.42
N PRO A 638 -24.93 -8.06 17.55
CA PRO A 638 -24.46 -6.68 17.47
C PRO A 638 -23.71 -6.24 18.72
N ILE A 639 -22.68 -5.41 18.52
CA ILE A 639 -21.83 -4.84 19.59
C ILE A 639 -21.88 -3.30 19.64
N PRO A 640 -23.04 -2.66 19.93
CA PRO A 640 -23.10 -1.23 20.11
C PRO A 640 -22.25 -0.78 21.32
N GLY A 641 -21.39 0.22 21.12
CA GLY A 641 -20.62 0.87 22.19
C GLY A 641 -21.30 2.14 22.68
N THR A 642 -21.14 2.47 23.97
CA THR A 642 -21.58 3.74 24.55
C THR A 642 -20.70 4.15 25.73
N THR A 643 -20.58 5.46 25.97
CA THR A 643 -19.95 6.05 27.17
C THR A 643 -20.96 6.44 28.25
N GLN A 644 -22.27 6.29 27.99
CA GLN A 644 -23.36 6.70 28.89
C GLN A 644 -24.28 5.52 29.20
N VAL A 645 -24.55 5.31 30.50
CA VAL A 645 -25.42 4.24 31.01
C VAL A 645 -26.81 4.27 30.39
N LYS A 646 -27.46 5.45 30.28
CA LYS A 646 -28.81 5.60 29.71
C LYS A 646 -28.98 5.01 28.29
N ASN A 647 -27.88 4.89 27.54
CA ASN A 647 -27.89 4.30 26.20
C ASN A 647 -27.76 2.77 26.25
N LEU A 648 -27.25 2.17 27.34
CA LEU A 648 -27.37 0.73 27.60
C LEU A 648 -28.85 0.36 27.74
N ASP A 649 -29.61 1.10 28.55
CA ASP A 649 -31.07 0.91 28.70
C ASP A 649 -31.78 0.91 27.33
N ILE A 650 -31.45 1.90 26.48
CA ILE A 650 -31.98 2.00 25.11
C ILE A 650 -31.56 0.78 24.27
N ASN A 651 -30.27 0.43 24.24
CA ASN A 651 -29.78 -0.68 23.42
C ASN A 651 -30.36 -2.04 23.86
N ILE A 652 -30.46 -2.29 25.16
CA ILE A 652 -30.98 -3.54 25.73
C ILE A 652 -32.46 -3.70 25.41
N ARG A 653 -33.24 -2.63 25.54
CA ARG A 653 -34.67 -2.61 25.17
C ARG A 653 -34.93 -2.63 23.66
N SER A 654 -33.94 -2.95 22.82
CA SER A 654 -34.19 -3.42 21.44
C SER A 654 -34.65 -4.88 21.41
N LEU A 655 -34.33 -5.67 22.44
CA LEU A 655 -34.77 -7.06 22.59
C LEU A 655 -36.28 -7.17 22.88
N ASP A 656 -36.91 -6.11 23.39
CA ASP A 656 -38.35 -6.01 23.63
C ASP A 656 -39.15 -5.74 22.33
N VAL A 657 -38.49 -5.33 21.24
CA VAL A 657 -39.15 -4.86 20.01
C VAL A 657 -39.31 -6.02 19.03
N MET A 658 -40.49 -6.65 19.07
CA MET A 658 -40.89 -7.70 18.13
C MET A 658 -41.19 -7.10 16.75
N LEU A 659 -40.64 -7.70 15.68
CA LEU A 659 -40.85 -7.28 14.29
C LEU A 659 -41.36 -8.45 13.44
N THR A 660 -42.37 -8.20 12.61
CA THR A 660 -42.87 -9.14 11.58
C THR A 660 -42.08 -8.98 10.27
N GLU A 661 -42.27 -9.91 9.32
CA GLU A 661 -41.63 -9.83 7.99
C GLU A 661 -41.98 -8.53 7.24
N GLU A 662 -43.22 -8.04 7.37
CA GLU A 662 -43.65 -6.79 6.74
C GLU A 662 -43.05 -5.56 7.47
N ASP A 663 -42.88 -5.60 8.80
CA ASP A 663 -42.18 -4.54 9.53
C ASP A 663 -40.69 -4.49 9.16
N LEU A 664 -40.04 -5.65 9.03
CA LEU A 664 -38.64 -5.74 8.57
C LEU A 664 -38.46 -5.16 7.16
N LYS A 665 -39.43 -5.38 6.28
CA LYS A 665 -39.49 -4.81 4.94
C LYS A 665 -39.74 -3.30 4.97
N GLU A 666 -40.74 -2.83 5.71
CA GLU A 666 -41.04 -1.39 5.87
C GLU A 666 -39.85 -0.61 6.45
N ILE A 667 -39.09 -1.22 7.37
CA ILE A 667 -37.83 -0.67 7.89
C ILE A 667 -36.73 -0.61 6.82
N CYS A 668 -36.64 -1.60 5.92
CA CYS A 668 -35.74 -1.54 4.77
C CYS A 668 -36.16 -0.46 3.77
N ASP A 669 -37.45 -0.35 3.47
CA ASP A 669 -38.02 0.65 2.54
C ASP A 669 -37.93 2.08 3.11
N ALA A 670 -37.78 2.22 4.44
CA ALA A 670 -37.46 3.48 5.11
C ALA A 670 -35.98 3.89 5.04
N VAL A 671 -35.05 2.94 4.84
CA VAL A 671 -33.61 3.18 4.64
C VAL A 671 -33.09 2.33 3.46
N PRO A 672 -33.60 2.55 2.24
CA PRO A 672 -33.20 1.74 1.08
C PRO A 672 -31.75 2.07 0.71
N ILE A 673 -30.96 1.02 0.46
CA ILE A 673 -29.49 1.09 0.45
C ILE A 673 -28.94 1.98 -0.68
N ASP A 674 -29.73 2.19 -1.73
CA ASP A 674 -29.46 3.03 -2.91
C ASP A 674 -29.88 4.50 -2.75
N GLU A 675 -30.71 4.85 -1.75
CA GLU A 675 -30.92 6.25 -1.34
C GLU A 675 -29.84 6.74 -0.33
N VAL A 676 -29.04 5.83 0.25
CA VAL A 676 -28.00 6.20 1.23
C VAL A 676 -26.91 7.02 0.56
N CYS A 677 -26.86 8.31 0.88
CA CYS A 677 -26.01 9.26 0.20
C CYS A 677 -24.60 9.32 0.81
N GLY A 678 -23.58 9.19 -0.04
CA GLY A 678 -22.16 9.23 0.32
C GLY A 678 -21.54 7.86 0.56
N ASP A 679 -20.28 7.72 0.13
CA ASP A 679 -19.52 6.48 0.19
C ASP A 679 -19.38 5.88 1.61
N ARG A 680 -19.28 4.55 1.68
CA ARG A 680 -18.91 3.81 2.91
C ARG A 680 -17.48 4.15 3.37
N GLU A 681 -16.60 4.36 2.39
CA GLU A 681 -15.22 4.80 2.56
C GLU A 681 -15.10 6.34 2.51
N PHE A 682 -13.91 6.87 2.74
CA PHE A 682 -13.59 8.21 2.20
C PHE A 682 -13.50 8.10 0.67
N ALA A 683 -14.24 8.95 -0.05
CA ALA A 683 -14.19 9.06 -1.50
C ALA A 683 -12.74 9.15 -1.99
N LEU A 684 -12.40 8.48 -3.10
CA LEU A 684 -11.01 8.46 -3.59
C LEU A 684 -10.49 9.86 -3.92
N PHE A 685 -11.36 10.76 -4.39
CA PHE A 685 -11.05 12.18 -4.56
C PHE A 685 -10.74 12.88 -3.24
N ALA A 686 -11.52 12.62 -2.18
CA ALA A 686 -11.24 13.15 -0.85
C ALA A 686 -9.91 12.61 -0.30
N LYS A 687 -9.57 11.34 -0.53
CA LYS A 687 -8.24 10.77 -0.19
C LYS A 687 -7.13 11.49 -0.96
N PHE A 688 -7.26 11.64 -2.28
CA PHE A 688 -6.31 12.35 -3.15
C PHE A 688 -6.02 13.79 -2.69
N VAL A 689 -7.06 14.54 -2.30
CA VAL A 689 -6.93 15.95 -1.86
C VAL A 689 -6.48 16.07 -0.39
N TRP A 690 -6.84 15.13 0.49
CA TRP A 690 -6.61 15.24 1.94
C TRP A 690 -5.29 14.62 2.42
N HIS A 691 -4.72 13.64 1.70
CA HIS A 691 -3.57 12.86 2.19
C HIS A 691 -2.24 13.66 2.29
N TYR A 692 -2.19 14.91 1.80
CA TYR A 692 -0.92 15.62 1.58
C TYR A 692 -0.76 17.00 2.24
N ALA A 693 -1.78 17.53 2.92
CA ALA A 693 -1.66 18.74 3.73
C ALA A 693 -2.72 18.84 4.84
N ASN A 694 -2.37 19.51 5.95
CA ASN A 694 -3.34 19.97 6.96
C ASN A 694 -4.18 21.18 6.48
N THR A 695 -4.36 21.31 5.16
CA THR A 695 -5.10 22.39 4.49
C THR A 695 -5.65 21.81 3.18
N PRO A 696 -6.98 21.72 2.97
CA PRO A 696 -7.51 21.25 1.69
C PRO A 696 -7.27 22.31 0.62
N ALA A 697 -6.36 22.02 -0.32
CA ALA A 697 -6.11 22.86 -1.49
C ALA A 697 -7.33 22.83 -2.44
N LYS A 698 -8.30 23.71 -2.19
CA LYS A 698 -9.55 23.84 -2.99
C LYS A 698 -9.33 24.37 -4.42
N LEU A 699 -8.10 24.72 -4.77
CA LEU A 699 -7.72 25.28 -6.07
C LEU A 699 -6.42 24.60 -6.53
N GLY A 700 -6.40 24.11 -7.75
CA GLY A 700 -5.19 23.59 -8.42
C GLY A 700 -4.62 24.60 -9.42
N PHE A 701 -3.58 24.19 -10.14
CA PHE A 701 -2.89 25.03 -11.12
C PHE A 701 -2.72 24.32 -12.46
N GLY A 702 -3.26 24.91 -13.54
CA GLY A 702 -3.12 24.39 -14.91
C GLY A 702 -1.82 24.88 -15.58
N CYS A 703 -0.86 23.97 -15.79
CA CYS A 703 0.47 24.28 -16.32
C CYS A 703 0.52 24.59 -17.82
N GLY A 704 -0.48 24.19 -18.61
CA GLY A 704 -0.46 24.33 -20.08
C GLY A 704 -0.28 25.78 -20.59
N GLY A 705 -0.73 26.78 -19.82
CA GLY A 705 -0.51 28.20 -20.15
C GLY A 705 0.96 28.65 -20.07
N LEU A 706 1.82 27.91 -19.35
CA LEU A 706 3.26 28.19 -19.27
C LEU A 706 3.98 27.90 -20.60
N SER A 707 3.46 26.95 -21.38
CA SER A 707 4.00 26.52 -22.70
C SER A 707 3.23 27.08 -23.89
N GLY A 708 2.46 28.15 -23.68
CA GLY A 708 2.05 29.03 -24.77
C GLY A 708 0.77 28.66 -25.54
N ILE A 709 -0.18 27.94 -24.94
CA ILE A 709 -1.45 27.58 -25.59
C ILE A 709 -2.32 28.82 -25.92
N TYR A 710 -2.28 29.87 -25.10
CA TYR A 710 -3.11 31.08 -25.24
C TYR A 710 -2.30 32.40 -25.28
N ASN A 711 -0.98 32.30 -25.14
CA ASN A 711 -0.03 33.40 -24.94
C ASN A 711 1.35 32.97 -25.45
N ALA A 712 2.34 33.86 -25.52
CA ALA A 712 3.73 33.43 -25.76
C ALA A 712 4.20 32.45 -24.65
N PRO A 713 4.97 31.40 -24.98
CA PRO A 713 5.52 30.47 -24.00
C PRO A 713 6.55 31.14 -23.09
N LEU A 714 6.68 30.65 -21.85
CA LEU A 714 7.72 31.06 -20.91
C LEU A 714 9.00 30.25 -21.11
N SER A 715 10.14 30.82 -20.72
CA SER A 715 11.34 30.02 -20.49
C SER A 715 11.09 29.00 -19.37
N HIS A 716 11.75 27.84 -19.42
CA HIS A 716 11.62 26.84 -18.35
C HIS A 716 11.93 27.41 -16.96
N GLU A 717 12.88 28.35 -16.85
CA GLU A 717 13.21 29.03 -15.60
C GLU A 717 12.03 29.86 -15.05
N ALA A 718 11.41 30.68 -15.89
CA ALA A 718 10.26 31.50 -15.51
C ALA A 718 9.04 30.63 -15.14
N GLY A 719 8.76 29.57 -15.92
CA GLY A 719 7.68 28.62 -15.60
C GLY A 719 7.92 27.83 -14.32
N CYS A 720 9.16 27.36 -14.08
CA CYS A 720 9.54 26.74 -12.81
C CYS A 720 9.36 27.69 -11.62
N SER A 721 9.67 28.98 -11.81
CA SER A 721 9.46 30.01 -10.78
C SER A 721 7.98 30.16 -10.43
N VAL A 722 7.09 30.23 -11.42
CA VAL A 722 5.63 30.30 -11.20
C VAL A 722 5.08 29.03 -10.51
N ILE A 723 5.53 27.83 -10.90
CA ILE A 723 5.14 26.56 -10.26
C ILE A 723 5.57 26.53 -8.77
N LYS A 724 6.81 26.94 -8.48
CA LYS A 724 7.32 27.02 -7.10
C LYS A 724 6.55 28.06 -6.27
N GLU A 725 6.12 29.15 -6.88
CA GLU A 725 5.37 30.23 -6.22
C GLU A 725 3.89 29.86 -5.97
N ALA A 726 3.30 29.02 -6.82
CA ALA A 726 2.01 28.37 -6.53
C ALA A 726 2.13 27.41 -5.33
N PHE A 727 3.19 26.60 -5.29
CA PHE A 727 3.45 25.69 -4.17
C PHE A 727 3.74 26.46 -2.87
N SER A 728 4.45 27.59 -2.92
CA SER A 728 4.75 28.43 -1.75
C SER A 728 3.49 28.97 -1.05
N ARG A 729 2.37 29.06 -1.78
CA ARG A 729 1.06 29.50 -1.29
C ARG A 729 0.09 28.35 -0.98
N GLY A 730 0.58 27.10 -0.99
CA GLY A 730 -0.21 25.92 -0.63
C GLY A 730 -1.06 25.32 -1.76
N ILE A 731 -0.84 25.72 -3.03
CA ILE A 731 -1.39 24.95 -4.16
C ILE A 731 -0.49 23.73 -4.36
N THR A 732 -1.04 22.55 -4.07
CA THR A 732 -0.33 21.27 -4.17
C THR A 732 -0.73 20.47 -5.41
N PHE A 733 -1.87 20.77 -6.04
CA PHE A 733 -2.39 20.09 -7.23
C PHE A 733 -1.99 20.81 -8.52
N PHE A 734 -1.20 20.14 -9.37
CA PHE A 734 -0.69 20.68 -10.63
C PHE A 734 -1.11 19.79 -11.81
N ASP A 735 -1.68 20.40 -12.85
CA ASP A 735 -2.22 19.72 -14.02
C ASP A 735 -1.43 20.07 -15.29
N THR A 736 -0.93 19.07 -16.00
CA THR A 736 -0.26 19.18 -17.31
C THR A 736 -0.82 18.14 -18.30
N SER A 737 -0.20 17.95 -19.46
CA SER A 737 -0.48 16.89 -20.43
C SER A 737 0.74 16.68 -21.34
N ASP A 738 0.89 15.47 -21.87
CA ASP A 738 1.78 15.17 -22.98
C ASP A 738 1.68 16.16 -24.16
N ILE A 739 0.48 16.55 -24.58
CA ILE A 739 0.21 17.43 -25.73
C ILE A 739 0.43 18.94 -25.46
N TYR A 740 0.86 19.33 -24.24
CA TYR A 740 1.05 20.75 -23.91
C TYR A 740 2.47 21.22 -24.27
N GLY A 741 2.54 22.32 -25.03
CA GLY A 741 3.80 22.90 -25.53
C GLY A 741 4.32 22.23 -26.80
N ASP A 742 5.35 22.83 -27.40
CA ASP A 742 6.03 22.19 -28.53
C ASP A 742 6.84 20.98 -28.04
N ASN A 743 6.86 19.90 -28.81
CA ASN A 743 7.63 18.67 -28.52
C ASN A 743 7.52 18.18 -27.05
N HIS A 744 6.34 18.33 -26.44
CA HIS A 744 6.02 17.99 -25.04
C HIS A 744 6.76 18.82 -23.96
N ASP A 745 7.16 20.08 -24.26
CA ASP A 745 7.98 20.87 -23.35
C ASP A 745 7.34 21.16 -21.97
N ASN A 746 6.00 21.09 -21.83
CA ASN A 746 5.32 21.44 -20.58
C ASN A 746 5.56 20.40 -19.49
N GLU A 747 5.49 19.11 -19.81
CA GLU A 747 5.90 18.04 -18.88
C GLU A 747 7.38 18.17 -18.49
N ILE A 748 8.24 18.50 -19.45
CA ILE A 748 9.68 18.73 -19.21
C ILE A 748 9.90 19.98 -18.33
N MET A 749 9.02 20.99 -18.41
CA MET A 749 9.03 22.18 -17.56
C MET A 749 8.53 21.87 -16.14
N VAL A 750 7.43 21.14 -16.01
CA VAL A 750 6.91 20.69 -14.72
C VAL A 750 7.93 19.81 -14.00
N GLY A 751 8.56 18.85 -14.69
CA GLY A 751 9.62 18.01 -14.11
C GLY A 751 10.80 18.79 -13.53
N LYS A 752 11.31 19.79 -14.28
CA LYS A 752 12.37 20.71 -13.80
C LYS A 752 11.95 21.53 -12.57
N ALA A 753 10.66 21.79 -12.39
CA ALA A 753 10.12 22.44 -11.19
C ALA A 753 9.97 21.46 -10.01
N LEU A 754 9.47 20.24 -10.28
CA LEU A 754 9.28 19.18 -9.27
C LEU A 754 10.58 18.78 -8.59
N LYS A 755 11.71 18.76 -9.31
CA LYS A 755 13.05 18.54 -8.73
C LYS A 755 13.48 19.59 -7.69
N GLN A 756 12.77 20.69 -7.58
CA GLN A 756 13.01 21.78 -6.61
C GLN A 756 11.92 21.85 -5.53
N LEU A 757 11.01 20.88 -5.49
CA LEU A 757 9.88 20.79 -4.58
C LEU A 757 9.88 19.42 -3.85
N PRO A 758 9.26 19.32 -2.67
CA PRO A 758 8.95 18.03 -2.05
C PRO A 758 7.92 17.28 -2.92
N ARG A 759 8.40 16.39 -3.80
CA ARG A 759 7.57 15.59 -4.73
C ARG A 759 6.45 14.83 -4.01
N GLU A 760 6.70 14.41 -2.77
CA GLU A 760 5.75 13.70 -1.93
C GLU A 760 4.58 14.57 -1.43
N LYS A 761 4.64 15.90 -1.59
CA LYS A 761 3.56 16.83 -1.22
C LYS A 761 2.82 17.42 -2.41
N VAL A 762 3.28 17.12 -3.62
CA VAL A 762 2.65 17.55 -4.88
C VAL A 762 1.72 16.45 -5.39
N GLN A 763 0.51 16.81 -5.79
CA GLN A 763 -0.41 15.95 -6.53
C GLN A 763 -0.22 16.28 -8.01
N LEU A 764 0.49 15.41 -8.72
CA LEU A 764 0.80 15.60 -10.13
C LEU A 764 -0.26 14.95 -11.02
N ALA A 765 -0.98 15.77 -11.78
CA ALA A 765 -1.85 15.34 -12.86
C ALA A 765 -1.17 15.50 -14.23
N THR A 766 -1.27 14.47 -15.07
CA THR A 766 -0.99 14.58 -16.51
C THR A 766 -1.92 13.65 -17.29
N LYS A 767 -1.85 13.69 -18.63
CA LYS A 767 -2.84 13.08 -19.52
C LYS A 767 -2.19 12.47 -20.76
N PHE A 768 -2.97 11.66 -21.47
CA PHE A 768 -2.61 11.07 -22.76
C PHE A 768 -3.80 11.00 -23.73
N GLY A 769 -3.52 10.60 -24.97
CA GLY A 769 -4.52 10.04 -25.87
C GLY A 769 -4.84 10.90 -27.09
N ILE A 770 -4.43 12.18 -27.10
CA ILE A 770 -4.52 13.01 -28.32
C ILE A 770 -3.29 12.71 -29.19
N ILE A 771 -3.52 12.34 -30.44
CA ILE A 771 -2.47 12.21 -31.46
C ILE A 771 -2.48 13.48 -32.31
N SER A 772 -1.31 14.08 -32.51
CA SER A 772 -1.07 15.09 -33.54
C SER A 772 -0.29 14.47 -34.70
N SER A 773 -0.69 14.75 -35.93
CA SER A 773 0.07 14.43 -37.15
C SER A 773 0.29 15.68 -38.00
N ASP A 774 1.31 15.63 -38.87
CA ASP A 774 1.75 16.76 -39.68
C ASP A 774 0.59 17.49 -40.37
N GLY A 775 0.48 18.81 -40.14
CA GLY A 775 -0.56 19.65 -40.74
C GLY A 775 -1.87 19.78 -39.95
N PHE A 776 -1.79 19.92 -38.61
CA PHE A 776 -2.93 20.21 -37.72
C PHE A 776 -4.04 19.14 -37.69
N GLN A 777 -3.76 17.90 -38.08
CA GLN A 777 -4.72 16.80 -37.96
C GLN A 777 -4.65 16.18 -36.56
N PHE A 778 -5.79 16.18 -35.86
CA PHE A 778 -5.92 15.63 -34.51
C PHE A 778 -6.70 14.32 -34.51
N GLY A 779 -6.04 13.25 -34.08
CA GLY A 779 -6.61 11.96 -33.74
C GLY A 779 -6.77 11.79 -32.24
N VAL A 780 -7.48 10.73 -31.84
CA VAL A 780 -7.55 10.25 -30.46
C VAL A 780 -7.29 8.76 -30.47
N ASN A 781 -6.56 8.23 -29.48
CA ASN A 781 -6.22 6.83 -29.34
C ASN A 781 -6.28 6.41 -27.87
N GLY A 782 -7.08 5.39 -27.58
CA GLY A 782 -7.27 4.79 -26.25
C GLY A 782 -6.76 3.35 -26.14
N THR A 783 -6.09 2.79 -27.15
CA THR A 783 -5.68 1.38 -27.08
C THR A 783 -4.69 1.13 -25.93
N PRO A 784 -4.74 -0.04 -25.28
CA PRO A 784 -3.83 -0.41 -24.19
C PRO A 784 -2.35 -0.14 -24.50
N GLU A 785 -1.90 -0.43 -25.71
CA GLU A 785 -0.52 -0.25 -26.14
C GLU A 785 -0.13 1.25 -26.18
N TYR A 786 -1.08 2.12 -26.53
CA TYR A 786 -0.86 3.57 -26.58
C TYR A 786 -0.96 4.22 -25.20
N VAL A 787 -1.97 3.84 -24.40
CA VAL A 787 -2.10 4.18 -22.97
C VAL A 787 -0.79 3.92 -22.24
N ARG A 788 -0.24 2.71 -22.43
CA ARG A 788 1.04 2.27 -21.90
C ARG A 788 2.18 3.17 -22.36
N THR A 789 2.33 3.32 -23.68
CA THR A 789 3.45 4.05 -24.30
C THR A 789 3.49 5.51 -23.84
N CYS A 790 2.34 6.19 -23.77
CA CYS A 790 2.27 7.55 -23.25
C CYS A 790 2.63 7.64 -21.76
N CYS A 791 2.27 6.66 -20.94
CA CYS A 791 2.58 6.72 -19.50
C CYS A 791 4.09 6.61 -19.23
N GLU A 792 4.78 5.65 -19.85
CA GLU A 792 6.24 5.53 -19.72
C GLU A 792 6.95 6.79 -20.27
N ALA A 793 6.41 7.41 -21.33
CA ALA A 793 6.94 8.65 -21.90
C ALA A 793 6.72 9.87 -20.98
N SER A 794 5.53 10.02 -20.39
CA SER A 794 5.21 11.09 -19.43
C SER A 794 6.07 10.98 -18.18
N LEU A 795 6.21 9.80 -17.58
CA LEU A 795 7.10 9.55 -16.44
C LEU A 795 8.53 10.00 -16.74
N LYS A 796 9.05 9.67 -17.93
CA LYS A 796 10.39 10.08 -18.39
C LYS A 796 10.53 11.58 -18.67
N ARG A 797 9.49 12.25 -19.18
CA ARG A 797 9.51 13.72 -19.44
C ARG A 797 9.39 14.53 -18.15
N LEU A 798 8.54 14.08 -17.23
CA LEU A 798 8.36 14.65 -15.90
C LEU A 798 9.53 14.31 -14.96
N ASP A 799 10.30 13.28 -15.27
CA ASP A 799 11.44 12.77 -14.48
C ASP A 799 11.00 12.41 -13.04
N VAL A 800 9.95 11.58 -12.97
CA VAL A 800 9.32 11.08 -11.74
C VAL A 800 8.97 9.60 -11.85
N ASN A 801 9.08 8.86 -10.75
CA ASN A 801 8.80 7.42 -10.68
C ASN A 801 7.29 7.10 -10.68
N TYR A 802 6.43 8.08 -10.37
CA TYR A 802 4.98 7.94 -10.40
C TYR A 802 4.27 9.27 -10.74
N ILE A 803 3.11 9.16 -11.37
CA ILE A 803 2.10 10.23 -11.54
C ILE A 803 1.02 10.03 -10.47
N ASP A 804 0.45 11.09 -9.90
CA ASP A 804 -0.64 10.92 -8.93
C ASP A 804 -1.96 10.63 -9.64
N LEU A 805 -2.33 11.44 -10.64
CA LEU A 805 -3.61 11.32 -11.35
C LEU A 805 -3.39 11.33 -12.86
N TYR A 806 -3.73 10.24 -13.55
CA TYR A 806 -3.51 10.11 -14.99
C TYR A 806 -4.83 10.06 -15.75
N TYR A 807 -5.00 10.97 -16.70
CA TYR A 807 -6.23 11.14 -17.47
C TYR A 807 -6.12 10.60 -18.90
N GLN A 808 -7.16 9.92 -19.38
CA GLN A 808 -7.45 9.95 -20.82
C GLN A 808 -7.98 11.36 -21.18
N HIS A 809 -7.25 12.11 -22.02
CA HIS A 809 -7.45 13.54 -22.29
C HIS A 809 -8.66 13.81 -23.21
N ARG A 810 -8.93 12.88 -24.15
CA ARG A 810 -10.15 12.79 -24.95
C ARG A 810 -10.49 11.33 -25.13
N ILE A 811 -11.76 10.99 -25.16
CA ILE A 811 -12.22 9.61 -25.32
C ILE A 811 -12.06 9.15 -26.77
N ASP A 812 -11.47 7.97 -26.92
CA ASP A 812 -11.42 7.25 -28.20
C ASP A 812 -12.75 6.53 -28.43
N VAL A 813 -13.60 7.12 -29.28
CA VAL A 813 -14.92 6.58 -29.65
C VAL A 813 -14.85 5.31 -30.51
N SER A 814 -13.66 4.80 -30.84
CA SER A 814 -13.46 3.53 -31.56
C SER A 814 -13.05 2.35 -30.66
N VAL A 815 -12.64 2.60 -29.41
CA VAL A 815 -12.17 1.59 -28.46
C VAL A 815 -13.17 1.49 -27.28
N PRO A 816 -13.63 0.28 -26.88
CA PRO A 816 -14.44 0.12 -25.68
C PRO A 816 -13.70 0.65 -24.45
N ILE A 817 -14.32 1.53 -23.66
CA ILE A 817 -13.67 2.19 -22.52
C ILE A 817 -13.13 1.17 -21.49
N GLU A 818 -13.73 -0.02 -21.41
CA GLU A 818 -13.33 -1.11 -20.56
C GLU A 818 -11.91 -1.63 -20.87
N ASP A 819 -11.45 -1.55 -22.12
CA ASP A 819 -10.09 -1.96 -22.52
C ASP A 819 -9.05 -0.90 -22.17
N THR A 820 -9.34 0.37 -22.42
CA THR A 820 -8.53 1.52 -21.95
C THR A 820 -8.36 1.47 -20.43
N MET A 821 -9.47 1.27 -19.71
CA MET A 821 -9.50 1.15 -18.25
C MET A 821 -8.83 -0.13 -17.75
N GLY A 822 -8.86 -1.21 -18.53
CA GLY A 822 -8.10 -2.43 -18.28
C GLY A 822 -6.59 -2.19 -18.25
N GLU A 823 -6.06 -1.29 -19.09
CA GLU A 823 -4.65 -0.91 -19.05
C GLU A 823 -4.34 0.11 -17.94
N LEU A 824 -5.18 1.13 -17.76
CA LEU A 824 -5.01 2.11 -16.68
C LEU A 824 -5.03 1.41 -15.30
N LYS A 825 -5.84 0.36 -15.13
CA LYS A 825 -5.83 -0.51 -13.95
C LYS A 825 -4.51 -1.25 -13.74
N LYS A 826 -3.80 -1.66 -14.81
CA LYS A 826 -2.45 -2.24 -14.69
C LYS A 826 -1.43 -1.16 -14.28
N LEU A 827 -1.52 0.04 -14.85
CA LEU A 827 -0.67 1.17 -14.47
C LEU A 827 -0.86 1.59 -13.00
N VAL A 828 -2.08 1.47 -12.46
CA VAL A 828 -2.35 1.63 -11.02
C VAL A 828 -1.68 0.53 -10.20
N ASN A 829 -1.87 -0.74 -10.58
CA ASN A 829 -1.27 -1.87 -9.85
C ASN A 829 0.27 -1.81 -9.86
N GLU A 830 0.88 -1.35 -10.96
CA GLU A 830 2.33 -1.13 -11.09
C GLU A 830 2.85 0.10 -10.31
N GLY A 831 1.97 0.91 -9.70
CA GLY A 831 2.34 2.14 -8.98
C GLY A 831 2.79 3.31 -9.86
N LYS A 832 2.78 3.15 -11.19
CA LYS A 832 3.17 4.18 -12.17
C LYS A 832 2.21 5.36 -12.19
N ILE A 833 0.92 5.08 -11.96
CA ILE A 833 -0.10 6.08 -11.68
C ILE A 833 -0.78 5.68 -10.36
N ARG A 834 -1.28 6.62 -9.56
CA ARG A 834 -2.00 6.28 -8.31
C ARG A 834 -3.52 6.28 -8.48
N TYR A 835 -4.01 7.18 -9.32
CA TYR A 835 -5.42 7.44 -9.55
C TYR A 835 -5.70 7.61 -11.04
N ILE A 836 -6.88 7.16 -11.48
CA ILE A 836 -7.34 7.28 -12.86
C ILE A 836 -8.33 8.44 -12.98
N GLY A 837 -8.21 9.22 -14.06
CA GLY A 837 -9.19 10.20 -14.48
C GLY A 837 -9.63 10.04 -15.93
N LEU A 838 -10.72 10.72 -16.29
CA LEU A 838 -11.15 10.89 -17.69
C LEU A 838 -11.35 12.39 -17.96
N SER A 839 -11.25 12.81 -19.21
CA SER A 839 -11.48 14.20 -19.62
C SER A 839 -12.39 14.25 -20.83
N GLU A 840 -13.39 15.14 -20.80
CA GLU A 840 -14.43 15.27 -21.84
C GLU A 840 -15.10 13.92 -22.21
N ALA A 841 -15.60 13.21 -21.19
CA ALA A 841 -16.23 11.91 -21.30
C ALA A 841 -17.75 11.96 -21.08
N SER A 842 -18.51 11.12 -21.79
CA SER A 842 -19.97 11.03 -21.62
C SER A 842 -20.37 10.34 -20.30
N ALA A 843 -21.63 10.49 -19.89
CA ALA A 843 -22.15 9.80 -18.71
C ALA A 843 -22.09 8.27 -18.80
N ASP A 844 -22.32 7.70 -19.99
CA ASP A 844 -22.17 6.27 -20.26
C ASP A 844 -20.70 5.83 -20.08
N THR A 845 -19.79 6.52 -20.78
CA THR A 845 -18.35 6.26 -20.71
C THR A 845 -17.81 6.35 -19.29
N ILE A 846 -18.21 7.37 -18.51
CA ILE A 846 -17.83 7.53 -17.10
C ILE A 846 -18.36 6.36 -16.25
N SER A 847 -19.65 6.01 -16.40
CA SER A 847 -20.29 4.97 -15.60
C SER A 847 -19.64 3.60 -15.84
N ARG A 848 -19.39 3.25 -17.11
CA ARG A 848 -18.75 2.00 -17.52
C ARG A 848 -17.29 1.94 -17.11
N ALA A 849 -16.55 3.04 -17.26
CA ALA A 849 -15.16 3.12 -16.81
C ALA A 849 -15.03 2.87 -15.30
N HIS A 850 -15.87 3.54 -14.51
CA HIS A 850 -15.85 3.43 -13.04
C HIS A 850 -16.14 1.99 -12.56
N ALA A 851 -16.96 1.23 -13.30
CA ALA A 851 -17.22 -0.18 -13.01
C ALA A 851 -15.99 -1.11 -13.22
N VAL A 852 -15.03 -0.72 -14.06
CA VAL A 852 -13.79 -1.49 -14.30
C VAL A 852 -12.71 -1.13 -13.29
N HIS A 853 -12.53 0.16 -13.00
CA HIS A 853 -11.73 0.67 -11.89
C HIS A 853 -12.25 2.07 -11.49
N PRO A 854 -12.36 2.40 -10.19
CA PRO A 854 -12.92 3.68 -9.75
C PRO A 854 -12.23 4.91 -10.36
N ILE A 855 -13.00 5.72 -11.07
CA ILE A 855 -12.54 7.03 -11.54
C ILE A 855 -12.45 7.99 -10.35
N THR A 856 -11.29 8.63 -10.19
CA THR A 856 -11.04 9.54 -9.06
C THR A 856 -11.47 10.97 -9.40
N ALA A 857 -11.25 11.43 -10.64
CA ALA A 857 -11.76 12.71 -11.11
C ALA A 857 -12.10 12.68 -12.61
N VAL A 858 -13.09 13.50 -12.99
CA VAL A 858 -13.38 13.82 -14.40
C VAL A 858 -13.01 15.28 -14.65
N GLN A 859 -12.25 15.54 -15.72
CA GLN A 859 -11.87 16.90 -16.13
C GLN A 859 -12.82 17.42 -17.21
N MET A 860 -13.38 18.61 -16.98
CA MET A 860 -14.41 19.22 -17.84
C MET A 860 -14.22 20.73 -17.95
N GLU A 861 -14.65 21.33 -19.06
CA GLU A 861 -14.80 22.78 -19.11
C GLU A 861 -16.00 23.20 -18.26
N TYR A 862 -15.76 23.93 -17.17
CA TYR A 862 -16.84 24.41 -16.31
C TYR A 862 -16.52 25.81 -15.77
N SER A 863 -17.40 26.76 -16.09
CA SER A 863 -17.31 28.18 -15.70
C SER A 863 -18.67 28.85 -15.93
N LEU A 864 -18.83 30.12 -15.53
CA LEU A 864 -20.02 30.91 -15.89
C LEU A 864 -20.33 30.93 -17.42
N TRP A 865 -19.31 30.69 -18.25
CA TRP A 865 -19.37 30.67 -19.72
C TRP A 865 -19.81 29.33 -20.32
N THR A 866 -19.69 28.25 -19.55
CA THR A 866 -19.80 26.88 -20.03
C THR A 866 -20.35 26.02 -18.88
N ARG A 867 -21.66 25.75 -18.94
CA ARG A 867 -22.45 25.15 -17.85
C ARG A 867 -23.24 23.89 -18.26
N GLU A 868 -23.00 23.40 -19.48
CA GLU A 868 -23.67 22.24 -20.09
C GLU A 868 -23.69 20.99 -19.20
N ILE A 869 -22.61 20.78 -18.43
CA ILE A 869 -22.40 19.60 -17.58
C ILE A 869 -23.29 19.55 -16.32
N GLU A 870 -23.98 20.65 -15.97
CA GLU A 870 -24.78 20.77 -14.74
C GLU A 870 -25.95 19.76 -14.67
N ASN A 871 -26.52 19.38 -15.81
CA ASN A 871 -27.73 18.55 -15.86
C ASN A 871 -27.45 17.02 -15.79
N GLU A 872 -26.23 16.58 -16.09
CA GLU A 872 -25.94 15.16 -16.35
C GLU A 872 -24.65 14.69 -15.68
N ILE A 873 -23.51 15.28 -16.05
CA ILE A 873 -22.19 14.88 -15.56
C ILE A 873 -22.00 15.24 -14.09
N ILE A 874 -22.42 16.44 -13.64
CA ILE A 874 -22.32 16.82 -12.22
C ILE A 874 -23.17 15.90 -11.33
N PRO A 875 -24.46 15.63 -11.62
CA PRO A 875 -25.25 14.63 -10.90
C PRO A 875 -24.62 13.23 -10.90
N LEU A 876 -24.06 12.76 -12.03
CA LEU A 876 -23.42 11.45 -12.10
C LEU A 876 -22.16 11.38 -11.24
N CYS A 877 -21.27 12.37 -11.33
CA CYS A 877 -20.04 12.40 -10.53
C CYS A 877 -20.35 12.44 -9.02
N ARG A 878 -21.37 13.21 -8.61
CA ARG A 878 -21.89 13.20 -7.23
C ARG A 878 -22.42 11.82 -6.81
N LYS A 879 -23.12 11.10 -7.69
CA LYS A 879 -23.64 9.74 -7.43
C LYS A 879 -22.53 8.69 -7.30
N LEU A 880 -21.42 8.85 -8.02
CA LEU A 880 -20.31 7.88 -8.08
C LEU A 880 -19.10 8.26 -7.21
N GLY A 881 -19.19 9.28 -6.36
CA GLY A 881 -18.07 9.73 -5.51
C GLY A 881 -16.89 10.36 -6.26
N ILE A 882 -17.09 10.77 -7.51
CA ILE A 882 -16.05 11.24 -8.43
C ILE A 882 -15.87 12.77 -8.29
N GLY A 883 -14.62 13.23 -8.22
CA GLY A 883 -14.30 14.66 -8.25
C GLY A 883 -14.38 15.28 -9.65
N ILE A 884 -14.45 16.60 -9.72
CA ILE A 884 -14.46 17.36 -10.98
C ILE A 884 -13.31 18.35 -10.99
N ALA A 885 -12.38 18.18 -11.93
CA ALA A 885 -11.35 19.18 -12.21
C ALA A 885 -11.89 20.14 -13.29
N SER A 886 -12.17 21.39 -12.91
CA SER A 886 -12.75 22.37 -13.84
C SER A 886 -11.66 23.14 -14.59
N TYR A 887 -11.47 22.78 -15.88
CA TYR A 887 -10.51 23.44 -16.76
C TYR A 887 -11.11 24.71 -17.40
N SER A 888 -10.23 25.63 -17.81
CA SER A 888 -10.60 26.96 -18.32
C SER A 888 -11.64 27.72 -17.46
N PRO A 889 -11.54 27.70 -16.11
CA PRO A 889 -12.60 28.19 -15.21
C PRO A 889 -12.89 29.70 -15.32
N LEU A 890 -11.99 30.45 -15.97
CA LEU A 890 -12.12 31.87 -16.31
C LEU A 890 -12.55 32.10 -17.77
N GLY A 891 -13.30 31.17 -18.37
CA GLY A 891 -13.76 31.26 -19.76
C GLY A 891 -12.61 31.35 -20.76
N ARG A 892 -11.62 30.44 -20.65
CA ARG A 892 -10.37 30.45 -21.45
C ARG A 892 -9.56 31.78 -21.37
N GLY A 893 -9.76 32.55 -20.30
CA GLY A 893 -9.11 33.84 -20.05
C GLY A 893 -10.04 35.05 -20.20
N PHE A 894 -11.25 34.87 -20.74
CA PHE A 894 -12.26 35.92 -20.91
C PHE A 894 -12.57 36.68 -19.60
N PHE A 895 -12.75 35.95 -18.49
CA PHE A 895 -12.94 36.54 -17.16
C PHE A 895 -11.63 36.88 -16.44
N GLY A 896 -10.47 36.63 -17.05
CA GLY A 896 -9.14 36.89 -16.46
C GLY A 896 -8.75 38.37 -16.37
N GLY A 897 -9.49 39.26 -17.04
CA GLY A 897 -9.33 40.71 -16.96
C GLY A 897 -9.43 41.41 -18.32
N LYS A 898 -9.68 42.74 -18.27
CA LYS A 898 -10.02 43.57 -19.46
C LYS A 898 -9.09 43.43 -20.67
N ALA A 899 -7.80 43.17 -20.47
CA ALA A 899 -6.82 43.07 -21.56
C ALA A 899 -7.24 42.07 -22.66
N VAL A 900 -7.86 40.94 -22.29
CA VAL A 900 -8.34 39.90 -23.22
C VAL A 900 -9.51 40.37 -24.11
N LEU A 901 -10.21 41.44 -23.69
CA LEU A 901 -11.32 42.08 -24.41
C LEU A 901 -10.84 43.23 -25.31
N GLU A 902 -9.72 43.85 -24.94
CA GLU A 902 -9.15 45.03 -25.58
C GLU A 902 -8.16 44.66 -26.70
N SER A 903 -7.36 43.61 -26.53
CA SER A 903 -6.53 43.04 -27.60
C SER A 903 -6.13 41.58 -27.33
N LEU A 904 -6.29 40.72 -28.32
CA LEU A 904 -5.67 39.38 -28.35
C LEU A 904 -4.30 39.46 -29.05
N PRO A 905 -3.29 38.68 -28.63
CA PRO A 905 -2.07 38.48 -29.41
C PRO A 905 -2.42 37.88 -30.78
N ALA A 906 -1.79 38.38 -31.85
CA ALA A 906 -2.09 37.95 -33.23
C ALA A 906 -1.71 36.48 -33.53
N ASP A 907 -0.90 35.89 -32.65
CA ASP A 907 -0.43 34.50 -32.62
C ASP A 907 -1.21 33.62 -31.63
N SER A 908 -2.17 34.17 -30.86
CA SER A 908 -2.95 33.39 -29.89
C SER A 908 -4.04 32.56 -30.56
N LEU A 909 -4.13 31.27 -30.19
CA LEU A 909 -5.19 30.36 -30.65
C LEU A 909 -6.60 30.86 -30.32
N LEU A 910 -6.75 31.75 -29.32
CA LEU A 910 -8.04 32.40 -29.00
C LEU A 910 -8.62 33.16 -30.20
N SER A 911 -7.79 33.67 -31.12
CA SER A 911 -8.26 34.36 -32.33
C SER A 911 -9.12 33.49 -33.26
N MET A 912 -8.93 32.16 -33.22
CA MET A 912 -9.70 31.18 -33.99
C MET A 912 -10.90 30.61 -33.22
N HIS A 913 -11.08 30.98 -31.95
CA HIS A 913 -12.13 30.44 -31.11
C HIS A 913 -13.48 31.13 -31.40
N PRO A 914 -14.59 30.41 -31.67
CA PRO A 914 -15.86 31.03 -32.07
C PRO A 914 -16.39 32.13 -31.13
N ARG A 915 -16.20 31.96 -29.81
CA ARG A 915 -16.58 32.91 -28.74
C ARG A 915 -15.75 34.20 -28.69
N PHE A 916 -14.63 34.27 -29.41
CA PHE A 916 -13.68 35.38 -29.40
C PHE A 916 -13.57 36.12 -30.75
N ASN A 917 -14.37 35.74 -31.75
CA ASN A 917 -14.33 36.30 -33.10
C ASN A 917 -15.59 37.12 -33.44
N GLY A 918 -15.42 38.22 -34.17
CA GLY A 918 -16.51 39.03 -34.73
C GLY A 918 -17.59 39.46 -33.74
N GLU A 919 -18.85 39.38 -34.17
CA GLU A 919 -20.03 39.78 -33.38
C GLU A 919 -20.18 39.01 -32.07
N ASN A 920 -19.68 37.76 -32.00
CA ASN A 920 -19.69 36.98 -30.77
C ASN A 920 -18.88 37.67 -29.67
N LEU A 921 -17.68 38.20 -29.98
CA LEU A 921 -16.86 38.91 -29.00
C LEU A 921 -17.57 40.17 -28.47
N GLU A 922 -18.25 40.92 -29.34
CA GLU A 922 -18.98 42.13 -28.92
C GLU A 922 -20.23 41.81 -28.10
N LYS A 923 -21.02 40.77 -28.45
CA LYS A 923 -22.10 40.24 -27.61
C LYS A 923 -21.56 39.84 -26.23
N ASN A 924 -20.46 39.10 -26.22
CA ASN A 924 -19.82 38.56 -25.03
C ASN A 924 -19.27 39.64 -24.09
N LYS A 925 -18.68 40.71 -24.61
CA LYS A 925 -18.20 41.86 -23.81
C LYS A 925 -19.28 42.45 -22.89
N LEU A 926 -20.55 42.39 -23.28
CA LEU A 926 -21.67 42.83 -22.42
C LEU A 926 -21.78 41.96 -21.15
N LEU A 927 -21.60 40.65 -21.27
CA LEU A 927 -21.63 39.70 -20.14
C LEU A 927 -20.44 39.90 -19.19
N TYR A 928 -19.24 40.20 -19.73
CA TYR A 928 -18.11 40.61 -18.88
C TYR A 928 -18.44 41.86 -18.08
N ASN A 929 -19.06 42.87 -18.71
CA ASN A 929 -19.41 44.11 -18.03
C ASN A 929 -20.50 43.90 -16.97
N LYS A 930 -21.50 43.03 -17.20
CA LYS A 930 -22.44 42.58 -16.16
C LYS A 930 -21.69 41.99 -14.95
N LEU A 931 -20.80 41.02 -15.17
CA LEU A 931 -20.04 40.36 -14.09
C LEU A 931 -19.05 41.30 -13.38
N ALA A 932 -18.38 42.20 -14.11
CA ALA A 932 -17.42 43.13 -13.52
C ALA A 932 -18.07 44.14 -12.57
N ASN A 933 -19.32 44.53 -12.84
CA ASN A 933 -20.11 45.37 -11.93
C ASN A 933 -20.49 44.60 -10.65
N LEU A 934 -20.86 43.31 -10.75
CA LEU A 934 -21.08 42.46 -9.57
C LEU A 934 -19.78 42.23 -8.78
N ALA A 935 -18.63 42.04 -9.43
CA ALA A 935 -17.37 41.89 -8.72
C ALA A 935 -17.05 43.10 -7.83
N ALA A 936 -17.33 44.31 -8.33
CA ALA A 936 -17.22 45.53 -7.53
C ALA A 936 -18.22 45.59 -6.35
N LYS A 937 -19.46 45.09 -6.53
CA LYS A 937 -20.45 44.93 -5.44
C LYS A 937 -19.92 44.00 -4.33
N HIS A 938 -19.22 42.92 -4.69
CA HIS A 938 -18.58 41.99 -3.75
C HIS A 938 -17.15 42.38 -3.35
N ALA A 939 -16.72 43.62 -3.60
CA ALA A 939 -15.40 44.16 -3.28
C ALA A 939 -14.20 43.31 -3.80
N CYS A 940 -14.39 42.58 -4.90
CA CYS A 940 -13.42 41.67 -5.49
C CYS A 940 -13.21 41.94 -6.99
N THR A 941 -12.34 41.18 -7.64
CA THR A 941 -12.11 41.27 -9.09
C THR A 941 -12.98 40.29 -9.88
N ALA A 942 -13.28 40.58 -11.15
CA ALA A 942 -14.04 39.67 -12.02
C ALA A 942 -13.54 38.21 -12.03
N PRO A 943 -12.22 37.91 -12.12
CA PRO A 943 -11.74 36.53 -12.00
C PRO A 943 -11.93 35.93 -10.60
N GLN A 944 -11.86 36.73 -9.54
CA GLN A 944 -12.17 36.25 -8.19
C GLN A 944 -13.65 35.88 -8.05
N LEU A 945 -14.57 36.68 -8.58
CA LEU A 945 -16.00 36.37 -8.53
C LEU A 945 -16.35 35.12 -9.35
N ALA A 946 -15.76 34.98 -10.55
CA ALA A 946 -15.95 33.81 -11.41
C ALA A 946 -15.42 32.51 -10.75
N LEU A 947 -14.23 32.55 -10.14
CA LEU A 947 -13.69 31.41 -9.40
C LEU A 947 -14.46 31.13 -8.11
N ALA A 948 -14.87 32.17 -7.37
CA ALA A 948 -15.65 32.02 -6.16
C ALA A 948 -17.01 31.37 -6.44
N TRP A 949 -17.73 31.81 -7.47
CA TRP A 949 -18.97 31.17 -7.93
C TRP A 949 -18.76 29.68 -8.21
N LEU A 950 -17.67 29.33 -8.92
CA LEU A 950 -17.33 27.96 -9.29
C LEU A 950 -16.97 27.09 -8.06
N LEU A 951 -16.27 27.66 -7.08
CA LEU A 951 -15.92 27.01 -5.80
C LEU A 951 -17.15 26.74 -4.91
N HIS A 952 -18.23 27.51 -5.07
CA HIS A 952 -19.49 27.29 -4.33
C HIS A 952 -20.39 26.23 -5.00
N GLN A 953 -20.08 25.76 -6.22
CA GLN A 953 -20.87 24.72 -6.91
C GLN A 953 -20.76 23.33 -6.26
N GLY A 954 -19.78 23.11 -5.37
CA GLY A 954 -19.70 21.92 -4.52
C GLY A 954 -18.26 21.55 -4.12
N SER A 955 -18.12 20.90 -2.97
CA SER A 955 -16.84 20.45 -2.40
C SER A 955 -16.07 19.42 -3.23
N HIS A 956 -16.71 18.84 -4.25
CA HIS A 956 -16.13 17.89 -5.20
C HIS A 956 -15.55 18.59 -6.45
N ILE A 957 -15.69 19.90 -6.59
CA ILE A 957 -15.20 20.68 -7.75
C ILE A 957 -13.92 21.42 -7.35
N ILE A 958 -12.84 21.21 -8.12
CA ILE A 958 -11.55 21.92 -7.95
C ILE A 958 -11.21 22.64 -9.26
N PRO A 959 -11.27 23.98 -9.30
CA PRO A 959 -10.77 24.77 -10.42
C PRO A 959 -9.27 24.62 -10.59
N ILE A 960 -8.81 24.53 -11.85
CA ILE A 960 -7.37 24.51 -12.20
C ILE A 960 -6.94 25.73 -13.05
N PRO A 961 -7.13 26.98 -12.56
CA PRO A 961 -6.80 28.18 -13.33
C PRO A 961 -5.27 28.33 -13.53
N GLY A 962 -4.82 28.16 -14.78
CA GLY A 962 -3.44 28.43 -15.18
C GLY A 962 -3.13 29.92 -15.33
N THR A 963 -1.87 30.32 -15.09
CA THR A 963 -1.39 31.67 -15.38
C THR A 963 0.13 31.75 -15.53
N THR A 964 0.63 32.71 -16.30
CA THR A 964 2.06 33.04 -16.43
C THR A 964 2.53 34.13 -15.46
N LYS A 965 1.66 34.66 -14.58
CA LYS A 965 1.94 35.84 -13.75
C LYS A 965 1.58 35.60 -12.28
N VAL A 966 2.54 35.80 -11.38
CA VAL A 966 2.34 35.67 -9.91
C VAL A 966 1.20 36.55 -9.40
N LYS A 967 1.07 37.80 -9.87
CA LYS A 967 -0.06 38.67 -9.51
C LYS A 967 -1.43 38.06 -9.85
N ASN A 968 -1.54 37.29 -10.92
CA ASN A 968 -2.79 36.61 -11.28
C ASN A 968 -3.01 35.35 -10.44
N LEU A 969 -1.94 34.67 -10.02
CA LEU A 969 -1.98 33.57 -9.05
C LEU A 969 -2.48 34.07 -7.68
N ASP A 970 -1.97 35.21 -7.19
CA ASP A 970 -2.44 35.86 -5.96
C ASP A 970 -3.94 36.21 -6.05
N ILE A 971 -4.38 36.76 -7.19
CA ILE A 971 -5.79 37.04 -7.49
C ILE A 971 -6.64 35.76 -7.45
N ASN A 972 -6.20 34.69 -8.12
CA ASN A 972 -6.92 33.41 -8.16
C ASN A 972 -7.08 32.81 -6.75
N ILE A 973 -6.04 32.86 -5.92
CA ILE A 973 -6.07 32.36 -4.54
C ILE A 973 -7.04 33.16 -3.68
N GLY A 974 -7.08 34.49 -3.82
CA GLY A 974 -8.03 35.36 -3.11
C GLY A 974 -9.51 35.10 -3.44
N SER A 975 -9.84 34.25 -4.42
CA SER A 975 -11.22 33.77 -4.63
C SER A 975 -11.71 32.87 -3.49
N LEU A 976 -10.80 32.24 -2.74
CA LEU A 976 -11.10 31.39 -1.59
C LEU A 976 -11.68 32.18 -0.40
N ASP A 977 -11.39 33.48 -0.30
CA ASP A 977 -11.86 34.35 0.78
C ASP A 977 -13.25 34.94 0.51
N VAL A 978 -13.63 35.09 -0.76
CA VAL A 978 -14.97 35.51 -1.17
C VAL A 978 -16.01 34.51 -0.63
N LYS A 979 -17.15 35.03 -0.15
CA LYS A 979 -18.32 34.26 0.31
C LYS A 979 -19.53 34.78 -0.48
N LEU A 980 -20.37 33.86 -0.92
CA LEU A 980 -21.54 34.15 -1.75
C LEU A 980 -22.75 33.45 -1.11
N THR A 981 -23.88 34.15 -0.99
CA THR A 981 -25.16 33.54 -0.60
C THR A 981 -25.83 32.84 -1.80
N GLU A 982 -26.96 32.16 -1.57
CA GLU A 982 -27.75 31.57 -2.66
C GLU A 982 -28.30 32.65 -3.61
N GLU A 983 -28.66 33.82 -3.06
CA GLU A 983 -29.07 34.99 -3.84
C GLU A 983 -27.92 35.57 -4.67
N ASP A 984 -26.71 35.67 -4.11
CA ASP A 984 -25.52 36.13 -4.84
C ASP A 984 -25.19 35.17 -5.98
N LEU A 985 -25.19 33.85 -5.71
CA LEU A 985 -24.94 32.82 -6.73
C LEU A 985 -25.98 32.89 -7.86
N LYS A 986 -27.25 33.17 -7.53
CA LYS A 986 -28.29 33.39 -8.53
C LYS A 986 -28.06 34.68 -9.33
N GLU A 987 -27.77 35.80 -8.69
CA GLU A 987 -27.51 37.08 -9.38
C GLU A 987 -26.33 36.98 -10.35
N ILE A 988 -25.28 36.23 -9.98
CA ILE A 988 -24.13 35.94 -10.84
C ILE A 988 -24.52 35.03 -12.02
N CYS A 989 -25.33 33.99 -11.78
CA CYS A 989 -25.88 33.14 -12.84
C CYS A 989 -26.78 33.90 -13.83
N ASP A 990 -27.61 34.82 -13.34
CA ASP A 990 -28.51 35.66 -14.14
C ASP A 990 -27.73 36.78 -14.89
N ALA A 991 -26.55 37.16 -14.40
CA ALA A 991 -25.64 38.09 -15.08
C ALA A 991 -24.85 37.45 -16.24
N VAL A 992 -24.71 36.12 -16.27
CA VAL A 992 -24.08 35.37 -17.37
C VAL A 992 -24.97 34.19 -17.79
N PRO A 993 -26.15 34.45 -18.39
CA PRO A 993 -27.04 33.39 -18.85
C PRO A 993 -26.46 32.72 -20.10
N ILE A 994 -26.63 31.40 -20.19
CA ILE A 994 -25.88 30.52 -21.11
C ILE A 994 -26.26 30.80 -22.58
N ASP A 995 -27.53 31.11 -22.82
CA ASP A 995 -28.14 31.48 -24.11
C ASP A 995 -27.73 32.89 -24.60
N GLU A 996 -27.29 33.78 -23.70
CA GLU A 996 -26.64 35.03 -24.11
C GLU A 996 -25.18 34.83 -24.55
N VAL A 997 -24.51 33.72 -24.26
CA VAL A 997 -23.13 33.49 -24.73
C VAL A 997 -23.12 33.38 -26.26
N GLY A 998 -22.31 34.20 -26.92
CA GLY A 998 -22.14 34.21 -28.37
C GLY A 998 -21.04 33.24 -28.80
N GLY A 999 -21.36 32.31 -29.70
CA GLY A 999 -20.41 31.41 -30.35
C GLY A 999 -20.24 30.04 -29.68
N GLU A 1000 -19.91 29.05 -30.49
CA GLU A 1000 -19.71 27.66 -30.08
C GLU A 1000 -18.63 27.50 -29.00
N ARG A 1001 -18.85 26.50 -28.13
CA ARG A 1001 -17.97 26.21 -27.00
C ARG A 1001 -16.57 25.76 -27.41
N GLU A 1002 -16.47 24.97 -28.47
CA GLU A 1002 -15.23 24.27 -28.83
C GLU A 1002 -14.75 24.67 -30.23
N TYR A 1003 -13.46 24.50 -30.50
CA TYR A 1003 -12.93 24.59 -31.86
C TYR A 1003 -13.50 23.47 -32.75
N GLU A 1004 -13.76 23.78 -34.03
CA GLU A 1004 -14.33 22.85 -35.02
C GLU A 1004 -13.59 21.50 -35.07
N VAL A 1005 -12.25 21.52 -34.96
CA VAL A 1005 -11.39 20.31 -35.00
C VAL A 1005 -11.66 19.31 -33.86
N PHE A 1006 -12.17 19.78 -32.72
CA PHE A 1006 -12.47 18.98 -31.53
C PHE A 1006 -13.97 18.71 -31.32
N SER A 1007 -14.86 19.25 -32.17
CA SER A 1007 -16.32 19.10 -32.09
C SER A 1007 -16.78 17.64 -31.95
N LYS A 1008 -16.20 16.73 -32.74
CA LYS A 1008 -16.44 15.26 -32.69
C LYS A 1008 -15.92 14.54 -31.44
N TYR A 1009 -15.19 15.24 -30.56
CA TYR A 1009 -14.60 14.72 -29.33
C TYR A 1009 -15.09 15.47 -28.07
N VAL A 1010 -16.21 16.20 -28.16
CA VAL A 1010 -16.87 16.84 -27.01
C VAL A 1010 -17.62 15.77 -26.19
N TRP A 1011 -17.68 15.94 -24.87
CA TRP A 1011 -18.20 14.96 -23.91
C TRP A 1011 -19.56 14.34 -24.25
N ASN A 1012 -20.49 15.10 -24.85
CA ASN A 1012 -21.83 14.64 -25.20
C ASN A 1012 -21.86 13.66 -26.39
N PHE A 1013 -20.79 13.62 -27.20
CA PHE A 1013 -20.59 12.64 -28.26
C PHE A 1013 -19.54 11.57 -27.91
N ALA A 1014 -18.87 11.70 -26.75
CA ALA A 1014 -17.77 10.86 -26.27
C ALA A 1014 -18.22 9.50 -25.69
N ASN A 1015 -19.12 8.81 -26.39
CA ASN A 1015 -19.55 7.43 -26.09
C ASN A 1015 -18.59 6.42 -26.75
N THR A 1016 -18.37 5.28 -26.11
CA THR A 1016 -17.53 4.18 -26.65
C THR A 1016 -18.38 2.97 -27.04
N PRO A 1017 -17.94 2.10 -27.96
CA PRO A 1017 -18.65 0.85 -28.27
C PRO A 1017 -18.80 -0.02 -27.01
N SER A 1018 -19.95 -0.68 -26.83
CA SER A 1018 -20.13 -1.70 -25.79
C SER A 1018 -19.28 -2.93 -26.08
N LYS A 1019 -18.82 -3.60 -25.02
CA LYS A 1019 -18.05 -4.84 -25.08
C LYS A 1019 -18.92 -6.11 -25.10
#